data_AF-A0A523TRN5-F1
#
_entry.id   AF-A0A523TRN5-F1
#
_cell.length_a   1.000
_cell.length_b   1.000
_cell.length_c   1.000
_cell.angle_alpha   90.00
_cell.angle_beta   90.00
_cell.angle_gamma   90.00
#
_symmetry.space_group_name_H-M   'P 1'
#
loop_
_entity.id
_entity.type
_entity.pdbx_description
1 polymer ?
#
loop_
_entity_poly.entity_id
_entity_poly.type
_entity_poly.pdbx_seq_one_letter_code
_entity_poly.pdbx_strand_id
1 'polypeptide(L)'
;MALGKNFRKNLLKEKTTILDGIGRISSVLSSTEEINQQVAALERENRKLAEKVEILEEKLKASEKHRQHASEAKNEKKAFEKEKKSLKLHLESEKRSRKYIEENYMKLLSESEQAAAKLEKEEKKTRKQLRAIKDLKREKKALLSERDFLEGERAELERVKKELEDSVAATEVEYENARKRVTSLDTELVEMRSEKEIAEKNLAASEHSKKKLSKTLSDKNEKIAEMETKVSQAGREKEKLASLNAEMEKEKEKASTLRIEVRELEKKYHERIKEIGALRKDVQLKKSLLDRAEVNISEREEQLKVVSEKLDIVELENEALTKNVSALEEEISEMEEATQEATMVLDRFAVLKDELKLKSGEVDALQQEKEGLEKKLQRSASDMEQLSTRIAAKEKEIGEDEKKTDQLKERLEQVESAKEKAEKALEKTDGFLARALEKMESVEGELKVRKEKADKYAEETTNLKKRIEELSEELSEKENEITATLEKSQYKQEHFRKEIQDVMSELDNASEKTEMLQREVFEKAGRVGELEEANEQSQKMLEEIVAERNKALKQLAEETEEKAREINRTTILMDQARRRLEKQTMVPNAATVQTSEPGESFAVTEQMSGDRPASDFVTEENSSGAKLQNQKPDFEKILLNNPQIDPEIDVALSRYLASKHPDAKMLGKGDDGDTLSGSLDVLDLPNLIQAINLRQKTGIIELPEIDAKIEISDGQIIAVFNPECPSGGYSGEEAFFLLVEKKPRVFRFLVKPLSGTRNVSFNTTQLLFECMRRLDEKGNT
;
A
#
# COMPACT_ATOMS: atom_id res chain seq x y z
N MET A 1 105.93 170.86 118.83
CA MET A 1 104.75 171.69 119.15
C MET A 1 103.55 171.14 118.37
N ALA A 2 102.36 171.76 118.39
CA ALA A 2 101.12 171.19 117.83
C ALA A 2 101.23 170.78 116.33
N LEU A 3 100.48 169.80 115.80
CA LEU A 3 99.33 169.06 116.35
C LEU A 3 99.57 167.54 116.42
N GLY A 4 99.02 166.87 117.45
CA GLY A 4 99.21 165.42 117.66
C GLY A 4 98.04 164.72 118.36
N LYS A 5 96.78 164.94 117.92
CA LYS A 5 95.60 164.35 118.58
C LYS A 5 94.64 163.51 117.70
N ASN A 6 94.67 163.62 116.37
CA ASN A 6 93.69 162.90 115.52
C ASN A 6 94.11 161.47 115.13
N PHE A 7 95.42 161.20 114.94
CA PHE A 7 95.86 159.91 114.39
C PHE A 7 95.59 158.70 115.31
N ARG A 8 95.68 158.87 116.64
CA ARG A 8 95.40 157.79 117.61
C ARG A 8 93.93 157.40 117.73
N LYS A 9 92.97 158.19 117.20
CA LYS A 9 91.53 157.89 117.36
C LYS A 9 90.97 156.99 116.26
N ASN A 10 91.60 156.91 115.10
CA ASN A 10 91.18 156.02 114.01
C ASN A 10 91.71 154.59 114.19
N LEU A 11 92.97 154.43 114.60
CA LEU A 11 93.61 153.11 114.75
C LEU A 11 92.89 152.17 115.75
N LEU A 12 92.14 152.72 116.71
CA LEU A 12 91.34 151.92 117.65
C LEU A 12 90.02 151.40 117.04
N LYS A 13 89.47 152.04 116.00
CA LYS A 13 88.22 151.59 115.36
C LYS A 13 88.44 150.39 114.43
N GLU A 14 89.53 150.34 113.68
CA GLU A 14 89.83 149.20 112.80
C GLU A 14 90.03 147.90 113.60
N LYS A 15 90.70 147.96 114.76
CA LYS A 15 90.98 146.76 115.55
C LYS A 15 89.72 146.09 116.11
N THR A 16 88.66 146.85 116.40
CA THR A 16 87.36 146.29 116.81
C THR A 16 86.64 145.56 115.66
N THR A 17 86.69 146.10 114.43
CA THR A 17 85.98 145.49 113.29
C THR A 17 86.58 144.14 112.87
N ILE A 18 87.90 143.97 112.99
CA ILE A 18 88.58 142.72 112.63
C ILE A 18 88.23 141.57 113.59
N LEU A 19 88.10 141.86 114.89
CA LEU A 19 87.75 140.84 115.90
C LEU A 19 86.30 140.34 115.74
N ASP A 20 85.37 141.23 115.39
CA ASP A 20 83.97 140.90 115.14
C ASP A 20 83.75 140.04 113.87
N GLY A 21 84.72 140.06 112.95
CA GLY A 21 84.73 139.21 111.75
C GLY A 21 85.10 137.74 112.04
N ILE A 22 86.06 137.50 112.94
CA ILE A 22 86.57 136.15 113.24
C ILE A 22 85.48 135.30 113.94
N GLY A 23 84.69 135.90 114.83
CA GLY A 23 83.61 135.20 115.54
C GLY A 23 82.55 134.58 114.61
N ARG A 24 82.28 135.20 113.44
CA ARG A 24 81.24 134.75 112.49
C ARG A 24 81.69 133.59 111.60
N ILE A 25 83.00 133.36 111.46
CA ILE A 25 83.53 132.23 110.70
C ILE A 25 83.35 130.92 111.50
N SER A 26 83.51 130.98 112.83
CA SER A 26 83.38 129.79 113.69
C SER A 26 81.99 129.17 113.68
N SER A 27 80.92 129.95 113.49
CA SER A 27 79.55 129.42 113.44
C SER A 27 79.17 128.74 112.11
N VAL A 28 79.92 128.99 111.02
CA VAL A 28 79.68 128.39 109.70
C VAL A 28 80.32 127.00 109.58
N LEU A 29 81.38 126.75 110.35
CA LEU A 29 82.05 125.44 110.39
C LEU A 29 81.26 124.39 111.20
N SER A 30 80.47 124.80 112.19
CA SER A 30 79.62 123.87 112.95
C SER A 30 78.42 123.37 112.12
N SER A 31 77.80 124.22 111.31
CA SER A 31 76.62 123.85 110.51
C SER A 31 76.97 122.99 109.28
N THR A 32 78.22 122.98 108.83
CA THR A 32 78.66 122.09 107.74
C THR A 32 78.81 120.63 108.18
N GLU A 33 79.09 120.37 109.46
CA GLU A 33 79.27 119.01 109.98
C GLU A 33 77.93 118.28 110.18
N GLU A 34 76.88 118.99 110.61
CA GLU A 34 75.50 118.44 110.67
C GLU A 34 74.97 118.07 109.27
N ILE A 35 75.20 118.92 108.26
CA ILE A 35 74.79 118.67 106.87
C ILE A 35 75.48 117.40 106.34
N ASN A 36 76.78 117.22 106.59
CA ASN A 36 77.51 116.03 106.17
C ASN A 36 76.97 114.74 106.82
N GLN A 37 76.52 114.79 108.08
CA GLN A 37 75.88 113.65 108.73
C GLN A 37 74.50 113.34 108.12
N GLN A 38 73.71 114.34 107.74
CA GLN A 38 72.41 114.16 107.06
C GLN A 38 72.60 113.57 105.65
N VAL A 39 73.58 114.03 104.87
CA VAL A 39 73.93 113.46 103.56
C VAL A 39 74.33 111.99 103.70
N ALA A 40 75.21 111.66 104.65
CA ALA A 40 75.62 110.27 104.90
C ALA A 40 74.47 109.35 105.38
N ALA A 41 73.43 109.90 106.00
CA ALA A 41 72.20 109.16 106.33
C ALA A 41 71.35 108.89 105.07
N LEU A 42 71.13 109.92 104.25
CA LEU A 42 70.37 109.81 103.00
C LEU A 42 71.05 108.87 101.98
N GLU A 43 72.38 108.86 101.88
CA GLU A 43 73.11 107.90 101.04
C GLU A 43 72.89 106.45 101.49
N ARG A 44 72.85 106.19 102.79
CA ARG A 44 72.57 104.85 103.34
C ARG A 44 71.13 104.42 103.09
N GLU A 45 70.18 105.35 103.11
CA GLU A 45 68.78 105.07 102.80
C GLU A 45 68.57 104.85 101.30
N ASN A 46 69.19 105.67 100.44
CA ASN A 46 69.18 105.47 98.98
C ASN A 46 69.80 104.14 98.56
N ARG A 47 70.89 103.68 99.20
CA ARG A 47 71.43 102.32 98.95
C ARG A 47 70.43 101.23 99.32
N LYS A 48 69.76 101.33 100.48
CA LYS A 48 68.70 100.38 100.89
C LYS A 48 67.47 100.42 99.99
N LEU A 49 67.19 101.54 99.33
CA LEU A 49 66.13 101.66 98.34
C LEU A 49 66.55 101.03 97.00
N ALA A 50 67.78 101.27 96.53
CA ALA A 50 68.32 100.64 95.32
C ALA A 50 68.35 99.11 95.45
N GLU A 51 68.87 98.58 96.56
CA GLU A 51 68.92 97.15 96.88
C GLU A 51 67.51 96.52 96.92
N LYS A 52 66.50 97.26 97.43
CA LYS A 52 65.08 96.84 97.38
C LYS A 52 64.51 96.86 95.96
N VAL A 53 64.87 97.84 95.12
CA VAL A 53 64.43 97.91 93.72
C VAL A 53 65.02 96.76 92.92
N GLU A 54 66.31 96.46 93.10
CA GLU A 54 67.00 95.32 92.47
C GLU A 54 66.32 93.98 92.83
N ILE A 55 66.07 93.75 94.12
CA ILE A 55 65.32 92.57 94.61
C ILE A 55 63.87 92.51 94.06
N LEU A 56 63.23 93.65 93.82
CA LEU A 56 61.88 93.70 93.24
C LEU A 56 61.90 93.48 91.73
N GLU A 57 62.91 93.96 91.00
CA GLU A 57 63.13 93.67 89.59
C GLU A 57 63.44 92.19 89.35
N GLU A 58 64.28 91.56 90.16
CA GLU A 58 64.52 90.11 90.08
C GLU A 58 63.23 89.32 90.31
N LYS A 59 62.43 89.71 91.31
CA LYS A 59 61.12 89.09 91.57
C LYS A 59 60.11 89.32 90.45
N LEU A 60 60.14 90.49 89.80
CA LEU A 60 59.30 90.77 88.62
C LEU A 60 59.72 89.89 87.45
N LYS A 61 61.01 89.87 87.11
CA LYS A 61 61.60 89.02 86.05
C LYS A 61 61.32 87.53 86.29
N ALA A 62 61.41 87.06 87.54
CA ALA A 62 61.04 85.70 87.92
C ALA A 62 59.54 85.43 87.77
N SER A 63 58.68 86.36 88.19
CA SER A 63 57.22 86.27 88.05
C SER A 63 56.77 86.24 86.58
N GLU A 64 57.36 87.10 85.75
CA GLU A 64 57.12 87.15 84.30
C GLU A 64 57.58 85.86 83.61
N LYS A 65 58.75 85.34 83.96
CA LYS A 65 59.24 84.05 83.47
C LYS A 65 58.34 82.88 83.88
N HIS A 66 57.86 82.86 85.13
CA HIS A 66 56.83 81.90 85.56
C HIS A 66 55.51 82.06 84.80
N ARG A 67 55.12 83.30 84.43
CA ARG A 67 53.90 83.58 83.67
C ARG A 67 54.03 83.16 82.20
N GLN A 68 55.21 83.31 81.60
CA GLN A 68 55.56 82.77 80.29
C GLN A 68 55.48 81.24 80.32
N HIS A 69 56.23 80.56 81.21
CA HIS A 69 56.20 79.10 81.34
C HIS A 69 54.80 78.54 81.65
N ALA A 70 53.97 79.25 82.43
CA ALA A 70 52.57 78.86 82.66
C ALA A 70 51.68 79.03 81.42
N SER A 71 51.99 79.96 80.51
CA SER A 71 51.29 80.12 79.23
C SER A 71 51.78 79.11 78.18
N GLU A 72 53.08 78.81 78.15
CA GLU A 72 53.71 77.79 77.33
C GLU A 72 53.14 76.41 77.68
N ALA A 73 53.22 75.98 78.94
CA ALA A 73 52.66 74.70 79.40
C ALA A 73 51.13 74.57 79.16
N LYS A 74 50.39 75.69 79.16
CA LYS A 74 48.95 75.72 78.84
C LYS A 74 48.70 75.58 77.33
N ASN A 75 49.61 76.06 76.49
CA ASN A 75 49.56 75.89 75.04
C ASN A 75 50.06 74.50 74.62
N GLU A 76 51.13 73.98 75.21
CA GLU A 76 51.60 72.60 75.06
C GLU A 76 50.51 71.60 75.46
N LYS A 77 49.85 71.78 76.61
CA LYS A 77 48.73 70.91 77.02
C LYS A 77 47.54 70.96 76.04
N LYS A 78 47.30 72.11 75.39
CA LYS A 78 46.30 72.23 74.30
C LYS A 78 46.78 71.55 73.00
N ALA A 79 48.06 71.63 72.67
CA ALA A 79 48.64 70.95 71.52
C ALA A 79 48.57 69.44 71.71
N PHE A 80 48.99 68.93 72.87
CA PHE A 80 48.94 67.51 73.24
C PHE A 80 47.51 66.95 73.21
N GLU A 81 46.49 67.66 73.72
CA GLU A 81 45.09 67.20 73.60
C GLU A 81 44.53 67.31 72.16
N LYS A 82 45.04 68.20 71.30
CA LYS A 82 44.73 68.19 69.86
C LYS A 82 45.38 66.99 69.16
N GLU A 83 46.66 66.76 69.42
CA GLU A 83 47.45 65.64 68.88
C GLU A 83 46.86 64.29 69.30
N LYS A 84 46.56 64.10 70.59
CA LYS A 84 45.86 62.93 71.14
C LYS A 84 44.48 62.69 70.50
N LYS A 85 43.73 63.75 70.17
CA LYS A 85 42.48 63.62 69.40
C LYS A 85 42.73 63.23 67.93
N SER A 86 43.74 63.81 67.30
CA SER A 86 44.18 63.45 65.94
C SER A 86 44.61 61.98 65.87
N LEU A 87 45.46 61.52 66.79
CA LEU A 87 45.90 60.13 66.91
C LEU A 87 44.74 59.17 67.20
N LYS A 88 43.74 59.56 68.00
CA LYS A 88 42.52 58.74 68.20
C LYS A 88 41.70 58.61 66.92
N LEU A 89 41.50 59.71 66.18
CA LEU A 89 40.83 59.69 64.87
C LEU A 89 41.62 58.85 63.86
N HIS A 90 42.93 58.98 63.83
CA HIS A 90 43.78 58.22 62.90
C HIS A 90 43.75 56.71 63.22
N LEU A 91 43.82 56.32 64.50
CA LEU A 91 43.66 54.94 64.94
C LEU A 91 42.25 54.37 64.64
N GLU A 92 41.21 55.20 64.70
CA GLU A 92 39.86 54.80 64.29
C GLU A 92 39.71 54.66 62.77
N SER A 93 40.36 55.53 61.98
CA SER A 93 40.45 55.38 60.53
C SER A 93 41.22 54.10 60.15
N GLU A 94 42.36 53.84 60.79
CA GLU A 94 43.18 52.65 60.54
C GLU A 94 42.42 51.36 60.88
N LYS A 95 41.64 51.35 61.96
CA LYS A 95 40.76 50.22 62.31
C LYS A 95 39.67 49.99 61.26
N ARG A 96 39.08 51.05 60.69
CA ARG A 96 38.12 50.93 59.58
C ARG A 96 38.80 50.38 58.33
N SER A 97 39.97 50.90 57.97
CA SER A 97 40.76 50.41 56.82
C SER A 97 41.19 48.95 56.98
N ARG A 98 41.68 48.54 58.16
CA ARG A 98 42.01 47.13 58.46
C ARG A 98 40.77 46.24 58.33
N LYS A 99 39.64 46.61 58.92
CA LYS A 99 38.38 45.85 58.80
C LYS A 99 37.94 45.71 57.33
N TYR A 100 38.01 46.78 56.55
CA TYR A 100 37.67 46.76 55.12
C TYR A 100 38.61 45.86 54.30
N ILE A 101 39.92 45.86 54.62
CA ILE A 101 40.91 44.95 54.02
C ILE A 101 40.63 43.49 54.41
N GLU A 102 40.29 43.22 55.68
CA GLU A 102 39.92 41.89 56.17
C GLU A 102 38.63 41.37 55.50
N GLU A 103 37.59 42.21 55.38
CA GLU A 103 36.33 41.87 54.71
C GLU A 103 36.54 41.58 53.21
N ASN A 104 37.33 42.39 52.51
CA ASN A 104 37.69 42.14 51.11
C ASN A 104 38.58 40.89 50.95
N TYR A 105 39.52 40.64 51.86
CA TYR A 105 40.36 39.44 51.82
C TYR A 105 39.53 38.17 52.01
N MET A 106 38.60 38.16 52.96
CA MET A 106 37.67 37.04 53.17
C MET A 106 36.72 36.83 51.98
N LYS A 107 36.30 37.91 51.31
CA LYS A 107 35.52 37.82 50.07
C LYS A 107 36.33 37.16 48.94
N LEU A 108 37.55 37.63 48.69
CA LEU A 108 38.46 37.05 47.69
C LEU A 108 38.80 35.58 48.00
N LEU A 109 38.92 35.21 49.28
CA LEU A 109 39.15 33.83 49.70
C LEU A 109 37.94 32.94 49.34
N SER A 110 36.71 33.39 49.63
CA SER A 110 35.47 32.70 49.25
C SER A 110 35.31 32.58 47.73
N GLU A 111 35.63 33.63 46.97
CA GLU A 111 35.60 33.60 45.50
C GLU A 111 36.64 32.61 44.93
N SER A 112 37.83 32.53 45.53
CA SER A 112 38.88 31.57 45.19
C SER A 112 38.47 30.11 45.50
N GLU A 113 37.87 29.85 46.67
CA GLU A 113 37.34 28.53 47.04
C GLU A 113 36.21 28.09 46.09
N GLN A 114 35.32 29.01 45.71
CA GLN A 114 34.27 28.75 44.72
C GLN A 114 34.84 28.46 43.32
N ALA A 115 35.90 29.17 42.90
CA ALA A 115 36.59 28.89 41.65
C ALA A 115 37.28 27.51 41.66
N ALA A 116 37.95 27.15 42.76
CA ALA A 116 38.54 25.82 42.94
C ALA A 116 37.47 24.71 42.90
N ALA A 117 36.32 24.91 43.56
CA ALA A 117 35.21 23.97 43.54
C ALA A 117 34.50 23.84 42.18
N LYS A 118 34.57 24.87 41.31
CA LYS A 118 34.15 24.77 39.90
C LYS A 118 35.16 23.95 39.09
N LEU A 119 36.46 24.23 39.21
CA LEU A 119 37.53 23.49 38.53
C LEU A 119 37.52 22.00 38.88
N GLU A 120 37.31 21.64 40.15
CA GLU A 120 37.26 20.23 40.58
C GLU A 120 36.06 19.47 39.97
N LYS A 121 34.94 20.15 39.68
CA LYS A 121 33.79 19.56 38.98
C LYS A 121 34.09 19.31 37.51
N GLU A 122 34.71 20.27 36.82
CA GLU A 122 35.13 20.09 35.42
C GLU A 122 36.25 19.05 35.29
N GLU A 123 37.15 18.92 36.26
CA GLU A 123 38.12 17.82 36.25
C GLU A 123 37.45 16.45 36.43
N LYS A 124 36.40 16.35 37.26
CA LYS A 124 35.59 15.12 37.40
C LYS A 124 34.80 14.81 36.11
N LYS A 125 34.29 15.83 35.42
CA LYS A 125 33.57 15.73 34.13
C LYS A 125 34.48 15.23 33.01
N THR A 126 35.62 15.87 32.81
CA THR A 126 36.64 15.47 31.82
C THR A 126 37.22 14.09 32.12
N ARG A 127 37.50 13.75 33.39
CA ARG A 127 37.88 12.38 33.81
C ARG A 127 36.81 11.33 33.49
N LYS A 128 35.51 11.70 33.47
CA LYS A 128 34.40 10.81 33.06
C LYS A 128 34.35 10.63 31.54
N GLN A 129 34.47 11.71 30.77
CA GLN A 129 34.57 11.66 29.31
C GLN A 129 35.77 10.82 28.85
N LEU A 130 36.94 10.97 29.51
CA LEU A 130 38.15 10.19 29.22
C LEU A 130 37.99 8.68 29.46
N ARG A 131 37.06 8.27 30.34
CA ARG A 131 36.70 6.84 30.51
C ARG A 131 35.85 6.35 29.34
N ALA A 132 34.79 7.07 29.00
CA ALA A 132 33.94 6.75 27.83
C ALA A 132 34.76 6.61 26.54
N ILE A 133 35.71 7.53 26.29
CA ILE A 133 36.63 7.47 25.14
C ILE A 133 37.53 6.22 25.16
N LYS A 134 37.91 5.71 26.35
CA LYS A 134 38.69 4.46 26.47
C LYS A 134 37.84 3.23 26.22
N ASP A 135 36.58 3.25 26.61
CA ASP A 135 35.66 2.13 26.42
C ASP A 135 35.17 2.04 24.96
N LEU A 136 34.83 3.17 24.33
CA LEU A 136 34.61 3.26 22.87
C LEU A 136 35.82 2.76 22.05
N LYS A 137 37.05 3.00 22.52
CA LYS A 137 38.27 2.46 21.89
C LYS A 137 38.45 0.95 22.07
N ARG A 138 37.84 0.33 23.10
CA ARG A 138 37.80 -1.13 23.28
C ARG A 138 36.73 -1.74 22.38
N GLU A 139 35.55 -1.15 22.37
CA GLU A 139 34.41 -1.52 21.52
C GLU A 139 34.78 -1.48 20.02
N LYS A 140 35.37 -0.37 19.55
CA LYS A 140 35.92 -0.28 18.19
C LYS A 140 36.97 -1.37 17.88
N LYS A 141 37.76 -1.82 18.87
CA LYS A 141 38.72 -2.91 18.66
C LYS A 141 38.02 -4.26 18.54
N ALA A 142 36.97 -4.51 19.33
CA ALA A 142 36.16 -5.72 19.23
C ALA A 142 35.46 -5.82 17.87
N LEU A 143 34.80 -4.74 17.43
CA LEU A 143 34.13 -4.66 16.12
C LEU A 143 35.10 -4.84 14.94
N LEU A 144 36.35 -4.38 15.07
CA LEU A 144 37.38 -4.66 14.07
C LEU A 144 37.72 -6.16 14.01
N SER A 145 37.93 -6.84 15.15
CA SER A 145 38.16 -8.29 15.15
C SER A 145 36.95 -9.12 14.69
N GLU A 146 35.73 -8.62 14.89
CA GLU A 146 34.49 -9.25 14.40
C GLU A 146 34.36 -9.09 12.88
N ARG A 147 34.65 -7.91 12.33
CA ARG A 147 34.79 -7.70 10.88
C ARG A 147 35.85 -8.61 10.27
N ASP A 148 37.02 -8.69 10.88
CA ASP A 148 38.15 -9.50 10.37
C ASP A 148 37.80 -11.01 10.38
N PHE A 149 36.92 -11.46 11.29
CA PHE A 149 36.35 -12.80 11.29
C PHE A 149 35.33 -13.01 10.17
N LEU A 150 34.40 -12.07 9.98
CA LEU A 150 33.38 -12.12 8.91
C LEU A 150 33.99 -12.01 7.49
N GLU A 151 35.08 -11.27 7.32
CA GLU A 151 35.89 -11.27 6.09
C GLU A 151 36.51 -12.65 5.82
N GLY A 152 36.81 -13.42 6.88
CA GLY A 152 37.24 -14.82 6.82
C GLY A 152 36.13 -15.78 6.37
N GLU A 153 34.96 -15.74 7.03
CA GLU A 153 33.81 -16.57 6.65
C GLU A 153 33.38 -16.29 5.20
N ARG A 154 33.40 -15.02 4.77
CA ARG A 154 33.10 -14.64 3.37
C ARG A 154 34.09 -15.25 2.38
N ALA A 155 35.38 -15.33 2.73
CA ALA A 155 36.40 -15.95 1.88
C ALA A 155 36.27 -17.48 1.82
N GLU A 156 35.71 -18.12 2.85
CA GLU A 156 35.37 -19.54 2.85
C GLU A 156 34.10 -19.82 2.04
N LEU A 157 33.06 -18.97 2.15
CA LEU A 157 31.86 -19.05 1.32
C LEU A 157 32.14 -18.91 -0.19
N GLU A 158 33.06 -18.03 -0.60
CA GLU A 158 33.48 -17.94 -2.01
C GLU A 158 34.30 -19.14 -2.49
N ARG A 159 35.00 -19.87 -1.60
CA ARG A 159 35.57 -21.19 -1.95
C ARG A 159 34.47 -22.22 -2.19
N VAL A 160 33.54 -22.37 -1.25
CA VAL A 160 32.44 -23.33 -1.36
C VAL A 160 31.56 -23.04 -2.58
N LYS A 161 31.29 -21.77 -2.87
CA LYS A 161 30.59 -21.34 -4.08
C LYS A 161 31.35 -21.75 -5.35
N LYS A 162 32.66 -21.53 -5.41
CA LYS A 162 33.47 -21.97 -6.55
C LYS A 162 33.51 -23.50 -6.70
N GLU A 163 33.65 -24.24 -5.60
CA GLU A 163 33.58 -25.71 -5.61
C GLU A 163 32.20 -26.21 -6.11
N LEU A 164 31.12 -25.46 -5.82
CA LEU A 164 29.81 -25.71 -6.39
C LEU A 164 29.75 -25.42 -7.90
N GLU A 165 30.32 -24.30 -8.35
CA GLU A 165 30.39 -23.90 -9.77
C GLU A 165 31.20 -24.93 -10.60
N ASP A 166 32.37 -25.35 -10.10
CA ASP A 166 33.21 -26.41 -10.71
C ASP A 166 32.47 -27.78 -10.73
N SER A 167 31.66 -28.07 -9.71
CA SER A 167 30.83 -29.29 -9.63
C SER A 167 29.65 -29.28 -10.62
N VAL A 168 28.94 -28.14 -10.74
CA VAL A 168 27.85 -27.98 -11.73
C VAL A 168 28.40 -28.15 -13.14
N ALA A 169 29.53 -27.52 -13.47
CA ALA A 169 30.18 -27.67 -14.77
C ALA A 169 30.55 -29.13 -15.10
N ALA A 170 30.94 -29.94 -14.09
CA ALA A 170 31.16 -31.37 -14.30
C ALA A 170 29.85 -32.11 -14.65
N THR A 171 28.74 -31.82 -13.96
CA THR A 171 27.43 -32.44 -14.25
C THR A 171 26.85 -32.03 -15.60
N GLU A 172 27.11 -30.81 -16.08
CA GLU A 172 26.73 -30.38 -17.44
C GLU A 172 27.47 -31.18 -18.53
N VAL A 173 28.76 -31.48 -18.31
CA VAL A 173 29.55 -32.34 -19.20
C VAL A 173 29.03 -33.77 -19.19
N GLU A 174 28.64 -34.32 -18.04
CA GLU A 174 28.00 -35.64 -17.95
C GLU A 174 26.64 -35.67 -18.68
N TYR A 175 25.81 -34.65 -18.51
CA TYR A 175 24.51 -34.52 -19.19
C TYR A 175 24.65 -34.45 -20.71
N GLU A 176 25.55 -33.60 -21.23
CA GLU A 176 25.77 -33.47 -22.67
C GLU A 176 26.43 -34.72 -23.29
N ASN A 177 27.18 -35.50 -22.51
CA ASN A 177 27.65 -36.83 -22.91
C ASN A 177 26.51 -37.88 -22.92
N ALA A 178 25.59 -37.84 -21.95
CA ALA A 178 24.40 -38.69 -21.95
C ALA A 178 23.48 -38.37 -23.14
N ARG A 179 23.30 -37.09 -23.46
CA ARG A 179 22.54 -36.60 -24.61
C ARG A 179 23.09 -37.13 -25.95
N LYS A 180 24.41 -37.05 -26.15
CA LYS A 180 25.10 -37.62 -27.34
C LYS A 180 24.86 -39.12 -27.47
N ARG A 181 24.80 -39.84 -26.34
CA ARG A 181 24.52 -41.27 -26.28
C ARG A 181 23.06 -41.62 -26.59
N VAL A 182 22.10 -40.75 -26.28
CA VAL A 182 20.71 -40.89 -26.75
C VAL A 182 20.67 -40.72 -28.27
N THR A 183 21.29 -39.66 -28.82
CA THR A 183 21.28 -39.43 -30.28
C THR A 183 21.96 -40.53 -31.11
N SER A 184 22.93 -41.26 -30.56
CA SER A 184 23.49 -42.46 -31.21
C SER A 184 22.54 -43.66 -31.20
N LEU A 185 21.77 -43.84 -30.12
CA LEU A 185 20.77 -44.91 -30.03
C LEU A 185 19.56 -44.63 -30.95
N ASP A 186 19.18 -43.36 -31.10
CA ASP A 186 18.14 -42.95 -32.06
C ASP A 186 18.58 -43.21 -33.52
N THR A 187 19.88 -43.09 -33.84
CA THR A 187 20.38 -43.43 -35.18
C THR A 187 20.43 -44.94 -35.42
N GLU A 188 20.91 -45.74 -34.47
CA GLU A 188 20.82 -47.21 -34.54
C GLU A 188 19.36 -47.70 -34.71
N LEU A 189 18.40 -47.05 -34.04
CA LEU A 189 16.97 -47.35 -34.18
C LEU A 189 16.40 -47.00 -35.57
N VAL A 190 16.95 -46.02 -36.28
CA VAL A 190 16.56 -45.69 -37.66
C VAL A 190 17.14 -46.71 -38.64
N GLU A 191 18.40 -47.11 -38.47
CA GLU A 191 19.03 -48.14 -39.30
C GLU A 191 18.30 -49.49 -39.17
N MET A 192 18.01 -49.93 -37.94
CA MET A 192 17.22 -51.13 -37.63
C MET A 192 15.81 -51.12 -38.26
N ARG A 193 15.18 -49.94 -38.39
CA ARG A 193 13.89 -49.80 -39.09
C ARG A 193 14.04 -49.96 -40.60
N SER A 194 15.13 -49.47 -41.19
CA SER A 194 15.40 -49.63 -42.63
C SER A 194 15.70 -51.09 -43.01
N GLU A 195 16.46 -51.82 -42.19
CA GLU A 195 16.73 -53.25 -42.41
C GLU A 195 15.45 -54.09 -42.36
N LYS A 196 14.54 -53.77 -41.41
CA LYS A 196 13.22 -54.41 -41.32
C LYS A 196 12.41 -54.21 -42.61
N GLU A 197 12.36 -53.00 -43.16
CA GLU A 197 11.61 -52.71 -44.40
C GLU A 197 12.18 -53.48 -45.61
N ILE A 198 13.50 -53.68 -45.65
CA ILE A 198 14.17 -54.51 -46.67
C ILE A 198 13.82 -55.99 -46.49
N ALA A 199 13.75 -56.49 -45.26
CA ALA A 199 13.32 -57.87 -44.98
C ALA A 199 11.86 -58.13 -45.42
N GLU A 200 10.95 -57.20 -45.13
CA GLU A 200 9.53 -57.30 -45.50
C GLU A 200 9.32 -57.31 -47.03
N LYS A 201 10.08 -56.49 -47.78
CA LYS A 201 10.05 -56.50 -49.26
C LYS A 201 10.56 -57.82 -49.86
N ASN A 202 11.59 -58.43 -49.27
CA ASN A 202 12.12 -59.72 -49.72
C ASN A 202 11.16 -60.89 -49.43
N LEU A 203 10.36 -60.82 -48.36
CA LEU A 203 9.39 -61.85 -48.02
C LEU A 203 8.26 -61.96 -49.07
N ALA A 204 7.75 -60.81 -49.54
CA ALA A 204 6.63 -60.73 -50.47
C ALA A 204 6.87 -61.47 -51.81
N ALA A 205 8.13 -61.55 -52.27
CA ALA A 205 8.49 -62.24 -53.51
C ALA A 205 8.39 -63.78 -53.41
N SER A 206 8.44 -64.35 -52.21
CA SER A 206 8.51 -65.81 -51.98
C SER A 206 7.14 -66.50 -51.99
N GLU A 207 6.07 -65.78 -51.63
CA GLU A 207 4.77 -66.41 -51.33
C GLU A 207 3.95 -66.84 -52.55
N HIS A 208 4.23 -66.29 -53.74
CA HIS A 208 3.33 -66.39 -54.89
C HIS A 208 3.14 -67.83 -55.43
N SER A 209 4.13 -68.72 -55.24
CA SER A 209 4.09 -70.10 -55.76
C SER A 209 3.52 -71.12 -54.75
N LYS A 210 3.52 -70.84 -53.44
CA LYS A 210 3.16 -71.81 -52.39
C LYS A 210 1.67 -71.78 -52.02
N LYS A 211 0.93 -70.80 -52.54
CA LYS A 211 -0.39 -70.36 -52.06
C LYS A 211 -1.58 -71.26 -52.41
N LYS A 212 -1.43 -72.27 -53.27
CA LYS A 212 -2.59 -72.83 -54.01
C LYS A 212 -3.42 -73.94 -53.32
N LEU A 213 -2.88 -74.74 -52.38
CA LEU A 213 -3.61 -75.94 -51.91
C LEU A 213 -3.58 -76.33 -50.41
N SER A 214 -2.62 -75.87 -49.57
CA SER A 214 -2.37 -76.55 -48.27
C SER A 214 -2.53 -75.72 -46.99
N LYS A 215 -2.66 -74.38 -47.04
CA LYS A 215 -2.53 -73.54 -45.83
C LYS A 215 -3.85 -73.23 -45.09
N THR A 216 -5.01 -73.49 -45.70
CA THR A 216 -6.32 -72.96 -45.27
C THR A 216 -6.88 -73.53 -43.96
N LEU A 217 -6.27 -74.59 -43.41
CA LEU A 217 -6.72 -75.29 -42.19
C LEU A 217 -5.77 -75.17 -40.99
N SER A 218 -4.51 -74.76 -41.18
CA SER A 218 -3.55 -74.62 -40.07
C SER A 218 -3.64 -73.24 -39.40
N ASP A 219 -3.63 -72.18 -40.23
CA ASP A 219 -3.55 -70.77 -39.82
C ASP A 219 -4.71 -70.28 -38.92
N LYS A 220 -5.79 -71.06 -38.77
CA LYS A 220 -6.91 -70.71 -37.90
C LYS A 220 -6.69 -71.05 -36.43
N ASN A 221 -5.92 -72.09 -36.11
CA ASN A 221 -5.71 -72.51 -34.73
C ASN A 221 -4.62 -71.67 -34.04
N GLU A 222 -3.58 -71.30 -34.77
CA GLU A 222 -2.45 -70.50 -34.26
C GLU A 222 -2.88 -69.07 -33.87
N LYS A 223 -3.80 -68.47 -34.65
CA LYS A 223 -4.37 -67.15 -34.35
C LYS A 223 -5.25 -67.08 -33.11
N ILE A 224 -5.73 -68.22 -32.57
CA ILE A 224 -6.52 -68.23 -31.33
C ILE A 224 -5.58 -68.02 -30.13
N ALA A 225 -4.45 -68.74 -30.07
CA ALA A 225 -3.45 -68.59 -29.01
C ALA A 225 -2.80 -67.19 -28.98
N GLU A 226 -2.59 -66.56 -30.15
CA GLU A 226 -2.17 -65.15 -30.23
C GLU A 226 -3.19 -64.16 -29.65
N MET A 227 -4.50 -64.45 -29.72
CA MET A 227 -5.53 -63.58 -29.15
C MET A 227 -5.66 -63.77 -27.64
N GLU A 228 -5.60 -65.01 -27.14
CA GLU A 228 -5.64 -65.31 -25.69
C GLU A 228 -4.46 -64.68 -24.94
N THR A 229 -3.27 -64.67 -25.55
CA THR A 229 -2.08 -64.00 -24.99
C THR A 229 -2.22 -62.47 -25.00
N LYS A 230 -2.73 -61.86 -26.08
CA LYS A 230 -2.97 -60.41 -26.16
C LYS A 230 -4.08 -59.94 -25.21
N VAL A 231 -5.15 -60.73 -25.03
CA VAL A 231 -6.18 -60.49 -24.00
C VAL A 231 -5.59 -60.56 -22.58
N SER A 232 -4.71 -61.53 -22.31
CA SER A 232 -4.00 -61.65 -21.04
C SER A 232 -3.04 -60.48 -20.77
N GLN A 233 -2.53 -59.82 -21.82
CA GLN A 233 -1.66 -58.65 -21.73
C GLN A 233 -2.47 -57.37 -21.46
N ALA A 234 -3.57 -57.17 -22.19
CA ALA A 234 -4.52 -56.07 -21.95
C ALA A 234 -5.12 -56.10 -20.53
N GLY A 235 -5.29 -57.29 -19.93
CA GLY A 235 -5.69 -57.43 -18.53
C GLY A 235 -4.72 -56.77 -17.55
N ARG A 236 -3.40 -56.91 -17.76
CA ARG A 236 -2.36 -56.30 -16.91
C ARG A 236 -2.24 -54.79 -17.13
N GLU A 237 -2.49 -54.33 -18.35
CA GLU A 237 -2.53 -52.90 -18.68
C GLU A 237 -3.76 -52.22 -18.02
N LYS A 238 -4.89 -52.93 -17.93
CA LYS A 238 -6.06 -52.48 -17.16
C LYS A 238 -5.78 -52.38 -15.66
N GLU A 239 -5.00 -53.28 -15.07
CA GLU A 239 -4.54 -53.15 -13.67
C GLU A 239 -3.59 -51.96 -13.49
N LYS A 240 -2.65 -51.73 -14.41
CA LYS A 240 -1.77 -50.53 -14.38
C LYS A 240 -2.56 -49.22 -14.47
N LEU A 241 -3.60 -49.17 -15.32
CA LEU A 241 -4.49 -48.00 -15.40
C LEU A 241 -5.27 -47.79 -14.10
N ALA A 242 -5.66 -48.87 -13.41
CA ALA A 242 -6.31 -48.77 -12.10
C ALA A 242 -5.36 -48.22 -11.01
N SER A 243 -4.09 -48.65 -10.99
CA SER A 243 -3.10 -48.07 -10.05
C SER A 243 -2.76 -46.62 -10.39
N LEU A 244 -2.61 -46.28 -11.68
CA LEU A 244 -2.29 -44.91 -12.12
C LEU A 244 -3.43 -43.93 -11.77
N ASN A 245 -4.69 -44.33 -11.93
CA ASN A 245 -5.84 -43.53 -11.49
C ASN A 245 -5.86 -43.34 -9.96
N ALA A 246 -5.50 -44.37 -9.18
CA ALA A 246 -5.43 -44.24 -7.71
C ALA A 246 -4.32 -43.28 -7.24
N GLU A 247 -3.21 -43.18 -7.97
CA GLU A 247 -2.18 -42.16 -7.73
C GLU A 247 -2.64 -40.78 -8.21
N MET A 248 -3.35 -40.69 -9.35
CA MET A 248 -3.91 -39.43 -9.85
C MET A 248 -4.93 -38.82 -8.89
N GLU A 249 -5.80 -39.62 -8.26
CA GLU A 249 -6.73 -39.11 -7.23
C GLU A 249 -5.99 -38.62 -5.97
N LYS A 250 -4.90 -39.28 -5.56
CA LYS A 250 -4.03 -38.77 -4.48
C LYS A 250 -3.38 -37.44 -4.82
N GLU A 251 -2.93 -37.23 -6.06
CA GLU A 251 -2.42 -35.93 -6.50
C GLU A 251 -3.53 -34.88 -6.61
N LYS A 252 -4.76 -35.24 -6.99
CA LYS A 252 -5.92 -34.34 -6.92
C LYS A 252 -6.24 -33.93 -5.47
N GLU A 253 -6.18 -34.85 -4.51
CA GLU A 253 -6.35 -34.52 -3.08
C GLU A 253 -5.27 -33.53 -2.60
N LYS A 254 -3.99 -33.78 -2.90
CA LYS A 254 -2.88 -32.85 -2.60
C LYS A 254 -3.07 -31.49 -3.27
N ALA A 255 -3.44 -31.47 -4.55
CA ALA A 255 -3.70 -30.24 -5.29
C ALA A 255 -4.90 -29.48 -4.68
N SER A 256 -5.90 -30.17 -4.13
CA SER A 256 -7.01 -29.54 -3.42
C SER A 256 -6.58 -28.91 -2.09
N THR A 257 -5.67 -29.56 -1.33
CA THR A 257 -5.13 -29.00 -0.08
C THR A 257 -4.24 -27.80 -0.34
N LEU A 258 -3.32 -27.88 -1.31
CA LEU A 258 -2.48 -26.75 -1.74
C LEU A 258 -3.32 -25.56 -2.24
N ARG A 259 -4.43 -25.81 -2.96
CA ARG A 259 -5.39 -24.75 -3.37
C ARG A 259 -6.09 -24.09 -2.18
N ILE A 260 -6.24 -24.77 -1.03
CA ILE A 260 -6.78 -24.18 0.20
C ILE A 260 -5.71 -23.34 0.91
N GLU A 261 -4.48 -23.86 1.03
CA GLU A 261 -3.35 -23.12 1.62
C GLU A 261 -3.03 -21.83 0.86
N VAL A 262 -3.05 -21.87 -0.49
CA VAL A 262 -2.87 -20.68 -1.32
C VAL A 262 -3.93 -19.61 -1.02
N ARG A 263 -5.22 -19.98 -0.92
CA ARG A 263 -6.30 -19.03 -0.55
C ARG A 263 -6.12 -18.46 0.86
N GLU A 264 -5.62 -19.26 1.81
CA GLU A 264 -5.30 -18.74 3.14
C GLU A 264 -4.14 -17.74 3.10
N LEU A 265 -3.10 -18.00 2.31
CA LEU A 265 -1.96 -17.09 2.13
C LEU A 265 -2.38 -15.81 1.41
N GLU A 266 -3.20 -15.91 0.36
CA GLU A 266 -3.81 -14.76 -0.32
C GLU A 266 -4.65 -13.91 0.65
N LYS A 267 -5.45 -14.53 1.51
CA LYS A 267 -6.22 -13.83 2.55
C LYS A 267 -5.31 -13.10 3.55
N LYS A 268 -4.31 -13.80 4.09
CA LYS A 268 -3.30 -13.23 5.02
C LYS A 268 -2.48 -12.10 4.37
N TYR A 269 -2.26 -12.16 3.06
CA TYR A 269 -1.61 -11.11 2.27
C TYR A 269 -2.51 -9.88 2.10
N HIS A 270 -3.79 -10.05 1.77
CA HIS A 270 -4.76 -8.96 1.70
C HIS A 270 -5.00 -8.28 3.06
N GLU A 271 -4.96 -9.05 4.15
CA GLU A 271 -4.99 -8.52 5.52
C GLU A 271 -3.74 -7.66 5.81
N ARG A 272 -2.54 -8.14 5.44
CA ARG A 272 -1.29 -7.33 5.51
C ARG A 272 -1.33 -6.06 4.66
N ILE A 273 -1.92 -6.10 3.46
CA ILE A 273 -2.09 -4.89 2.64
C ILE A 273 -3.00 -3.88 3.33
N LYS A 274 -4.06 -4.31 4.03
CA LYS A 274 -4.93 -3.42 4.83
C LYS A 274 -4.17 -2.84 6.03
N GLU A 275 -3.37 -3.63 6.74
CA GLU A 275 -2.50 -3.15 7.82
C GLU A 275 -1.50 -2.08 7.31
N ILE A 276 -0.80 -2.35 6.20
CA ILE A 276 0.15 -1.41 5.58
C ILE A 276 -0.57 -0.14 5.11
N GLY A 277 -1.78 -0.26 4.56
CA GLY A 277 -2.61 0.88 4.16
C GLY A 277 -3.04 1.75 5.34
N ALA A 278 -3.38 1.14 6.48
CA ALA A 278 -3.67 1.87 7.72
C ALA A 278 -2.42 2.56 8.27
N LEU A 279 -1.29 1.85 8.36
CA LEU A 279 -0.01 2.40 8.83
C LEU A 279 0.49 3.55 7.95
N ARG A 280 0.31 3.49 6.62
CA ARG A 280 0.63 4.62 5.72
C ARG A 280 -0.20 5.87 6.04
N LYS A 281 -1.50 5.73 6.28
CA LYS A 281 -2.38 6.85 6.69
C LYS A 281 -1.96 7.42 8.04
N ASP A 282 -1.61 6.55 8.99
CA ASP A 282 -1.20 6.93 10.34
C ASP A 282 0.16 7.67 10.35
N VAL A 283 1.12 7.23 9.52
CA VAL A 283 2.38 7.94 9.26
C VAL A 283 2.13 9.28 8.56
N GLN A 284 1.22 9.34 7.58
CA GLN A 284 0.89 10.59 6.88
C GLN A 284 0.22 11.61 7.81
N LEU A 285 -0.63 11.16 8.74
CA LEU A 285 -1.22 11.98 9.80
C LEU A 285 -0.16 12.46 10.81
N LYS A 286 0.75 11.58 11.24
CA LYS A 286 1.86 11.95 12.12
C LYS A 286 2.81 12.94 11.45
N LYS A 287 3.02 12.84 10.14
CA LYS A 287 3.79 13.84 9.39
C LYS A 287 3.09 15.20 9.35
N SER A 288 1.82 15.30 8.99
CA SER A 288 1.14 16.60 8.96
C SER A 288 0.96 17.24 10.36
N LEU A 289 0.98 16.43 11.42
CA LEU A 289 1.09 16.91 12.80
C LEU A 289 2.51 17.42 13.14
N LEU A 290 3.56 16.78 12.63
CA LEU A 290 4.95 17.24 12.75
C LEU A 290 5.17 18.54 11.97
N ASP A 291 4.78 18.59 10.70
CA ASP A 291 4.89 19.78 9.84
C ASP A 291 4.20 21.00 10.52
N ARG A 292 3.03 20.79 11.14
CA ARG A 292 2.32 21.82 11.93
C ARG A 292 3.02 22.15 13.26
N ALA A 293 3.68 21.20 13.91
CA ALA A 293 4.45 21.45 15.12
C ALA A 293 5.71 22.28 14.83
N GLU A 294 6.39 22.04 13.70
CA GLU A 294 7.54 22.83 13.24
C GLU A 294 7.19 24.29 12.93
N VAL A 295 6.02 24.54 12.33
CA VAL A 295 5.46 25.90 12.17
C VAL A 295 5.17 26.54 13.53
N ASN A 296 4.47 25.84 14.44
CA ASN A 296 4.17 26.34 15.78
C ASN A 296 5.44 26.62 16.63
N ILE A 297 6.53 25.89 16.40
CA ILE A 297 7.83 26.13 17.03
C ILE A 297 8.45 27.40 16.45
N SER A 298 8.52 27.52 15.12
CA SER A 298 9.03 28.70 14.42
C SER A 298 8.32 29.99 14.86
N GLU A 299 6.98 29.98 14.92
CA GLU A 299 6.17 31.10 15.41
C GLU A 299 6.49 31.46 16.87
N ARG A 300 6.80 30.47 17.71
CA ARG A 300 7.16 30.69 19.12
C ARG A 300 8.59 31.16 19.30
N GLU A 301 9.53 30.74 18.46
CA GLU A 301 10.89 31.26 18.46
C GLU A 301 10.92 32.73 18.04
N GLU A 302 10.11 33.12 17.04
CA GLU A 302 9.97 34.53 16.66
C GLU A 302 9.23 35.36 17.73
N GLN A 303 8.19 34.82 18.37
CA GLN A 303 7.58 35.46 19.54
C GLN A 303 8.55 35.62 20.71
N LEU A 304 9.38 34.61 21.00
CA LEU A 304 10.41 34.67 22.04
C LEU A 304 11.48 35.72 21.71
N LYS A 305 11.89 35.84 20.45
CA LYS A 305 12.81 36.89 19.98
C LYS A 305 12.23 38.28 20.23
N VAL A 306 10.97 38.51 19.85
CA VAL A 306 10.26 39.79 20.09
C VAL A 306 10.06 40.07 21.58
N VAL A 307 9.93 39.04 22.43
CA VAL A 307 9.89 39.21 23.90
C VAL A 307 11.27 39.53 24.46
N SER A 308 12.35 38.91 23.96
CA SER A 308 13.73 39.24 24.36
C SER A 308 14.07 40.68 24.01
N GLU A 309 13.83 41.10 22.76
CA GLU A 309 14.08 42.47 22.30
C GLU A 309 13.31 43.53 23.12
N LYS A 310 12.14 43.17 23.66
CA LYS A 310 11.38 44.03 24.59
C LYS A 310 11.91 43.99 26.02
N LEU A 311 12.42 42.84 26.47
CA LEU A 311 13.06 42.73 27.78
C LEU A 311 14.34 43.59 27.82
N ASP A 312 15.16 43.51 26.78
CA ASP A 312 16.39 44.31 26.63
C ASP A 312 16.09 45.82 26.70
N ILE A 313 15.01 46.28 26.05
CA ILE A 313 14.54 47.67 26.14
C ILE A 313 14.11 48.04 27.57
N VAL A 314 13.32 47.19 28.23
CA VAL A 314 12.85 47.42 29.59
C VAL A 314 13.99 47.38 30.62
N GLU A 315 15.02 46.55 30.41
CA GLU A 315 16.22 46.55 31.25
C GLU A 315 17.06 47.83 31.05
N LEU A 316 17.18 48.33 29.81
CA LEU A 316 17.81 49.63 29.53
C LEU A 316 17.04 50.81 30.14
N GLU A 317 15.71 50.80 30.08
CA GLU A 317 14.85 51.80 30.73
C GLU A 317 15.00 51.75 32.26
N ASN A 318 15.08 50.56 32.87
CA ASN A 318 15.31 50.40 34.31
C ASN A 318 16.74 50.77 34.75
N GLU A 319 17.78 50.46 33.95
CA GLU A 319 19.15 50.96 34.18
C GLU A 319 19.18 52.49 34.14
N ALA A 320 18.48 53.12 33.19
CA ALA A 320 18.41 54.58 33.07
C ALA A 320 17.64 55.22 34.25
N LEU A 321 16.49 54.66 34.63
CA LEU A 321 15.74 55.11 35.81
C LEU A 321 16.54 54.96 37.10
N THR A 322 17.31 53.88 37.25
CA THR A 322 18.15 53.64 38.44
C THR A 322 19.30 54.66 38.52
N LYS A 323 19.95 54.98 37.39
CA LYS A 323 20.97 56.03 37.32
C LYS A 323 20.41 57.43 37.62
N ASN A 324 19.19 57.71 37.16
CA ASN A 324 18.49 58.95 37.49
C ASN A 324 18.16 59.03 38.99
N VAL A 325 17.77 57.92 39.62
CA VAL A 325 17.55 57.86 41.07
C VAL A 325 18.86 58.07 41.84
N SER A 326 19.95 57.38 41.49
CA SER A 326 21.22 57.55 42.20
C SER A 326 21.81 58.95 42.04
N ALA A 327 21.65 59.59 40.88
CA ALA A 327 22.07 60.98 40.66
C ALA A 327 21.24 61.97 41.51
N LEU A 328 19.94 61.73 41.68
CA LEU A 328 19.09 62.52 42.58
C LEU A 328 19.41 62.26 44.06
N GLU A 329 19.79 61.04 44.44
CA GLU A 329 20.28 60.72 45.79
C GLU A 329 21.63 61.41 46.09
N GLU A 330 22.52 61.51 45.10
CA GLU A 330 23.79 62.24 45.20
C GLU A 330 23.58 63.76 45.27
N GLU A 331 22.70 64.34 44.43
CA GLU A 331 22.30 65.77 44.50
C GLU A 331 21.63 66.12 45.85
N ILE A 332 20.83 65.21 46.41
CA ILE A 332 20.28 65.35 47.76
C ILE A 332 21.40 65.32 48.81
N SER A 333 22.36 64.40 48.70
CA SER A 333 23.50 64.31 49.63
C SER A 333 24.38 65.57 49.58
N GLU A 334 24.65 66.12 48.39
CA GLU A 334 25.37 67.39 48.24
C GLU A 334 24.61 68.57 48.87
N MET A 335 23.26 68.61 48.76
CA MET A 335 22.45 69.62 49.44
C MET A 335 22.41 69.44 50.98
N GLU A 336 22.47 68.21 51.48
CA GLU A 336 22.61 67.93 52.92
C GLU A 336 23.99 68.34 53.45
N GLU A 337 25.08 68.08 52.72
CA GLU A 337 26.41 68.58 53.09
C GLU A 337 26.49 70.11 53.00
N ALA A 338 25.94 70.73 51.95
CA ALA A 338 25.90 72.19 51.80
C ALA A 338 25.09 72.88 52.92
N THR A 339 24.04 72.24 53.45
CA THR A 339 23.30 72.76 54.61
C THR A 339 24.04 72.53 55.94
N GLN A 340 24.84 71.47 56.08
CA GLN A 340 25.79 71.35 57.19
C GLN A 340 26.90 72.40 57.13
N GLU A 341 27.51 72.62 55.96
CA GLU A 341 28.53 73.66 55.77
C GLU A 341 27.98 75.06 56.05
N ALA A 342 26.77 75.40 55.55
CA ALA A 342 26.11 76.66 55.87
C ALA A 342 25.90 76.86 57.38
N THR A 343 25.58 75.78 58.11
CA THR A 343 25.45 75.79 59.58
C THR A 343 26.81 76.03 60.24
N MET A 344 27.88 75.35 59.79
CA MET A 344 29.24 75.56 60.30
C MET A 344 29.81 76.95 59.94
N VAL A 345 29.41 77.53 58.81
CA VAL A 345 29.80 78.88 58.38
C VAL A 345 29.15 79.95 59.27
N LEU A 346 27.89 79.76 59.70
CA LEU A 346 27.25 80.64 60.69
C LEU A 346 28.02 80.65 62.02
N ASP A 347 28.45 79.50 62.52
CA ASP A 347 29.30 79.40 63.72
C ASP A 347 30.69 80.05 63.52
N ARG A 348 31.23 80.05 62.30
CA ARG A 348 32.56 80.58 61.99
C ARG A 348 32.56 82.10 61.74
N PHE A 349 31.46 82.66 61.23
CA PHE A 349 31.24 84.11 61.12
C PHE A 349 31.27 84.83 62.47
N ALA A 350 31.00 84.13 63.58
CA ALA A 350 31.12 84.67 64.93
C ALA A 350 32.59 84.95 65.35
N VAL A 351 33.58 84.42 64.63
CA VAL A 351 35.01 84.50 65.00
C VAL A 351 35.84 85.31 63.99
N LEU A 352 35.57 85.21 62.68
CA LEU A 352 36.38 85.86 61.64
C LEU A 352 36.02 87.34 61.36
N LYS A 353 35.21 87.96 62.22
CA LYS A 353 34.76 89.35 62.09
C LYS A 353 35.86 90.39 62.34
N ASP A 354 36.89 90.05 63.12
CA ASP A 354 37.86 91.03 63.65
C ASP A 354 39.18 91.12 62.87
N GLU A 355 39.54 90.12 62.04
CA GLU A 355 40.83 90.07 61.33
C GLU A 355 40.74 90.50 59.84
N LEU A 356 39.55 90.53 59.25
CA LEU A 356 39.33 90.73 57.80
C LEU A 356 39.34 92.22 57.40
N LYS A 357 40.47 92.91 57.66
CA LYS A 357 40.62 94.36 57.40
C LYS A 357 41.94 94.79 56.75
N LEU A 358 42.80 93.85 56.33
CA LEU A 358 44.20 94.18 55.97
C LEU A 358 44.76 93.56 54.66
N LYS A 359 44.09 92.58 54.01
CA LYS A 359 44.59 91.95 52.77
C LYS A 359 43.45 91.69 51.77
N SER A 360 43.30 92.56 50.77
CA SER A 360 42.27 92.46 49.73
C SER A 360 42.78 92.88 48.33
N GLY A 361 44.07 92.68 48.03
CA GLY A 361 44.68 93.07 46.75
C GLY A 361 45.61 92.04 46.11
N GLU A 362 45.97 90.96 46.82
CA GLU A 362 46.84 89.88 46.31
C GLU A 362 46.03 88.68 45.78
N VAL A 363 44.70 88.68 45.99
CA VAL A 363 43.80 87.56 45.65
C VAL A 363 43.44 87.55 44.16
N ASP A 364 43.06 88.71 43.61
CA ASP A 364 42.42 88.81 42.29
C ASP A 364 43.34 88.37 41.14
N ALA A 365 44.65 88.53 41.29
CA ALA A 365 45.65 88.08 40.31
C ALA A 365 45.79 86.55 40.28
N LEU A 366 45.84 85.90 41.45
CA LEU A 366 45.94 84.45 41.58
C LEU A 366 44.65 83.74 41.15
N GLN A 367 43.49 84.40 41.32
CA GLN A 367 42.20 83.89 40.86
C GLN A 367 42.16 83.67 39.34
N GLN A 368 42.74 84.58 38.55
CA GLN A 368 42.72 84.47 37.08
C GLN A 368 43.66 83.38 36.54
N GLU A 369 44.82 83.18 37.16
CA GLU A 369 45.73 82.08 36.80
C GLU A 369 45.14 80.71 37.17
N LYS A 370 44.51 80.62 38.36
CA LYS A 370 43.74 79.45 38.81
C LYS A 370 42.67 79.06 37.79
N GLU A 371 41.78 79.99 37.39
CA GLU A 371 40.74 79.72 36.39
C GLU A 371 41.31 79.22 35.04
N GLY A 372 42.48 79.72 34.63
CA GLY A 372 43.16 79.32 33.40
C GLY A 372 43.74 77.89 33.44
N LEU A 373 44.06 77.39 34.63
CA LEU A 373 44.48 76.00 34.86
C LEU A 373 43.28 75.07 35.07
N GLU A 374 42.26 75.50 35.82
CA GLU A 374 41.01 74.75 36.02
C GLU A 374 40.32 74.43 34.69
N LYS A 375 40.23 75.39 33.76
CA LYS A 375 39.64 75.17 32.42
C LYS A 375 40.46 74.23 31.51
N LYS A 376 41.72 73.93 31.86
CA LYS A 376 42.54 72.89 31.22
C LYS A 376 42.38 71.53 31.91
N LEU A 377 42.38 71.54 33.25
CA LEU A 377 42.17 70.35 34.07
C LEU A 377 40.77 69.74 33.81
N GLN A 378 39.73 70.55 33.74
CA GLN A 378 38.35 70.14 33.44
C GLN A 378 38.22 69.42 32.09
N ARG A 379 38.95 69.87 31.06
CA ARG A 379 38.99 69.22 29.75
C ARG A 379 39.72 67.88 29.82
N SER A 380 40.91 67.87 30.43
CA SER A 380 41.69 66.65 30.66
C SER A 380 40.95 65.62 31.53
N ALA A 381 40.10 66.07 32.45
CA ALA A 381 39.23 65.21 33.26
C ALA A 381 38.11 64.60 32.40
N SER A 382 37.38 65.41 31.62
CA SER A 382 36.33 64.91 30.73
C SER A 382 36.87 63.98 29.64
N ASP A 383 38.07 64.23 29.11
CA ASP A 383 38.72 63.33 28.15
C ASP A 383 39.11 61.99 28.81
N MET A 384 39.61 62.00 30.06
CA MET A 384 39.86 60.76 30.83
C MET A 384 38.58 60.03 31.23
N GLU A 385 37.50 60.75 31.54
CA GLU A 385 36.18 60.19 31.85
C GLU A 385 35.56 59.51 30.63
N GLN A 386 35.66 60.13 29.45
CA GLN A 386 35.27 59.53 28.17
C GLN A 386 36.13 58.32 27.77
N LEU A 387 37.39 58.27 28.19
CA LEU A 387 38.24 57.08 28.01
C LEU A 387 37.91 55.98 29.05
N SER A 388 37.66 56.35 30.31
CA SER A 388 37.29 55.43 31.38
C SER A 388 35.94 54.75 31.09
N THR A 389 34.94 55.52 30.68
CA THR A 389 33.63 54.99 30.24
C THR A 389 33.75 54.11 28.99
N ARG A 390 34.66 54.41 28.05
CA ARG A 390 34.95 53.53 26.90
C ARG A 390 35.66 52.24 27.29
N ILE A 391 36.57 52.29 28.25
CA ILE A 391 37.25 51.09 28.79
C ILE A 391 36.23 50.22 29.53
N ALA A 392 35.47 50.78 30.47
CA ALA A 392 34.41 50.07 31.19
C ALA A 392 33.31 49.50 30.27
N ALA A 393 32.96 50.21 29.19
CA ALA A 393 32.05 49.68 28.17
C ALA A 393 32.65 48.47 27.44
N LYS A 394 33.94 48.52 27.05
CA LYS A 394 34.63 47.38 26.43
C LYS A 394 34.84 46.22 27.40
N GLU A 395 35.03 46.48 28.69
CA GLU A 395 35.09 45.45 29.74
C GLU A 395 33.71 44.80 29.99
N LYS A 396 32.60 45.56 29.95
CA LYS A 396 31.24 45.00 29.98
C LYS A 396 30.98 44.13 28.73
N GLU A 397 31.36 44.62 27.55
CA GLU A 397 31.23 43.91 26.27
C GLU A 397 32.05 42.59 26.25
N ILE A 398 33.28 42.60 26.77
CA ILE A 398 34.09 41.38 26.97
C ILE A 398 33.40 40.42 27.96
N GLY A 399 32.92 40.90 29.11
CA GLY A 399 32.22 40.06 30.09
C GLY A 399 30.87 39.52 29.62
N GLU A 400 30.23 40.18 28.65
CA GLU A 400 29.04 39.68 27.95
C GLU A 400 29.41 38.65 26.89
N ASP A 401 30.51 38.85 26.15
CA ASP A 401 31.01 37.88 25.19
C ASP A 401 31.58 36.63 25.87
N GLU A 402 32.13 36.72 27.09
CA GLU A 402 32.45 35.57 27.94
C GLU A 402 31.19 34.79 28.33
N LYS A 403 30.11 35.47 28.75
CA LYS A 403 28.82 34.82 29.05
C LYS A 403 28.21 34.16 27.81
N LYS A 404 28.22 34.83 26.66
CA LYS A 404 27.80 34.25 25.36
C LYS A 404 28.68 33.05 25.01
N THR A 405 29.99 33.12 25.24
CA THR A 405 30.92 32.01 25.02
C THR A 405 30.61 30.81 25.91
N ASP A 406 30.25 31.01 27.17
CA ASP A 406 29.84 29.92 28.07
C ASP A 406 28.46 29.34 27.72
N GLN A 407 27.49 30.17 27.34
CA GLN A 407 26.20 29.70 26.81
C GLN A 407 26.38 28.93 25.49
N LEU A 408 27.33 29.33 24.64
CA LEU A 408 27.70 28.62 23.41
C LEU A 408 28.40 27.28 23.72
N LYS A 409 29.24 27.19 24.76
CA LYS A 409 29.79 25.90 25.24
C LYS A 409 28.70 24.96 25.75
N GLU A 410 27.74 25.47 26.53
CA GLU A 410 26.62 24.65 27.01
C GLU A 410 25.74 24.17 25.84
N ARG A 411 25.42 25.06 24.89
CA ARG A 411 24.73 24.68 23.65
C ARG A 411 25.53 23.67 22.82
N LEU A 412 26.86 23.80 22.75
CA LEU A 412 27.73 22.83 22.08
C LEU A 412 27.64 21.45 22.74
N GLU A 413 27.71 21.36 24.07
CA GLU A 413 27.58 20.10 24.81
C GLU A 413 26.17 19.49 24.68
N GLN A 414 25.12 20.32 24.66
CA GLN A 414 23.76 19.89 24.36
C GLN A 414 23.66 19.31 22.93
N VAL A 415 24.25 19.98 21.93
CA VAL A 415 24.32 19.54 20.53
C VAL A 415 25.16 18.28 20.36
N GLU A 416 26.29 18.13 21.06
CA GLU A 416 27.08 16.88 21.07
C GLU A 416 26.26 15.73 21.68
N SER A 417 25.52 15.96 22.76
CA SER A 417 24.62 14.95 23.35
C SER A 417 23.45 14.58 22.43
N ALA A 418 23.00 15.52 21.58
CA ALA A 418 21.97 15.28 20.58
C ALA A 418 22.54 14.52 19.38
N LYS A 419 23.77 14.85 18.96
CA LYS A 419 24.53 14.16 17.92
C LYS A 419 24.81 12.70 18.31
N GLU A 420 25.26 12.44 19.54
CA GLU A 420 25.50 11.06 20.02
C GLU A 420 24.20 10.22 20.03
N LYS A 421 23.05 10.85 20.37
CA LYS A 421 21.73 10.20 20.29
C LYS A 421 21.29 9.96 18.84
N ALA A 422 21.59 10.90 17.94
CA ALA A 422 21.30 10.78 16.51
C ALA A 422 22.17 9.70 15.85
N GLU A 423 23.46 9.65 16.13
CA GLU A 423 24.38 8.59 15.68
C GLU A 423 23.91 7.21 16.14
N LYS A 424 23.49 7.07 17.41
CA LYS A 424 22.88 5.84 17.96
C LYS A 424 21.46 5.52 17.47
N ALA A 425 20.81 6.46 16.77
CA ALA A 425 19.58 6.20 16.04
C ALA A 425 19.87 5.80 14.59
N LEU A 426 20.89 6.41 13.98
CA LEU A 426 21.36 6.16 12.62
C LEU A 426 21.97 4.74 12.50
N GLU A 427 22.82 4.36 13.45
CA GLU A 427 23.35 2.99 13.61
C GLU A 427 22.22 1.94 13.75
N LYS A 428 21.11 2.29 14.41
CA LYS A 428 19.93 1.42 14.48
C LYS A 428 19.18 1.36 13.17
N THR A 429 19.05 2.46 12.41
CA THR A 429 18.45 2.42 11.08
C THR A 429 19.32 1.65 10.09
N ASP A 430 20.65 1.75 10.16
CA ASP A 430 21.57 0.95 9.35
C ASP A 430 21.44 -0.54 9.71
N GLY A 431 21.35 -0.85 11.01
CA GLY A 431 21.01 -2.19 11.50
C GLY A 431 19.59 -2.67 11.17
N PHE A 432 18.67 -1.80 10.71
CA PHE A 432 17.39 -2.20 10.11
C PHE A 432 17.50 -2.35 8.58
N LEU A 433 18.27 -1.49 7.91
CA LEU A 433 18.53 -1.54 6.47
C LEU A 433 19.31 -2.80 6.08
N ALA A 434 20.33 -3.20 6.84
CA ALA A 434 21.08 -4.44 6.61
C ALA A 434 20.15 -5.67 6.65
N ARG A 435 19.30 -5.79 7.68
CA ARG A 435 18.29 -6.86 7.82
C ARG A 435 17.09 -6.73 6.86
N ALA A 436 16.98 -5.62 6.12
CA ALA A 436 16.04 -5.46 5.02
C ALA A 436 16.69 -5.90 3.69
N LEU A 437 17.96 -5.56 3.46
CA LEU A 437 18.77 -6.00 2.32
C LEU A 437 18.92 -7.53 2.30
N GLU A 438 19.34 -8.13 3.42
CA GLU A 438 19.42 -9.59 3.62
C GLU A 438 18.10 -10.31 3.27
N LYS A 439 16.96 -9.70 3.61
CA LYS A 439 15.63 -10.22 3.27
C LYS A 439 15.25 -10.01 1.81
N MET A 440 15.72 -8.93 1.17
CA MET A 440 15.52 -8.72 -0.26
C MET A 440 16.37 -9.70 -1.07
N GLU A 441 17.63 -9.95 -0.69
CA GLU A 441 18.48 -10.99 -1.30
C GLU A 441 17.87 -12.38 -1.13
N SER A 442 17.31 -12.70 0.04
CA SER A 442 16.58 -13.95 0.27
C SER A 442 15.34 -14.09 -0.63
N VAL A 443 14.55 -13.02 -0.78
CA VAL A 443 13.37 -12.98 -1.66
C VAL A 443 13.76 -13.00 -3.14
N GLU A 444 14.88 -12.41 -3.52
CA GLU A 444 15.42 -12.44 -4.89
C GLU A 444 15.93 -13.84 -5.25
N GLY A 445 16.56 -14.54 -4.30
CA GLY A 445 16.87 -15.97 -4.40
C GLY A 445 15.62 -16.84 -4.58
N GLU A 446 14.58 -16.64 -3.77
CA GLU A 446 13.28 -17.30 -3.96
C GLU A 446 12.65 -16.99 -5.32
N LEU A 447 12.73 -15.73 -5.79
CA LEU A 447 12.21 -15.31 -7.09
C LEU A 447 12.97 -15.98 -8.24
N LYS A 448 14.30 -16.09 -8.16
CA LYS A 448 15.11 -16.78 -9.15
C LYS A 448 14.71 -18.27 -9.24
N VAL A 449 14.62 -18.96 -8.11
CA VAL A 449 14.20 -20.38 -8.07
C VAL A 449 12.73 -20.56 -8.53
N ARG A 450 11.83 -19.62 -8.23
CA ARG A 450 10.45 -19.63 -8.76
C ARG A 450 10.43 -19.38 -10.27
N LYS A 451 11.28 -18.50 -10.80
CA LYS A 451 11.41 -18.26 -12.24
C LYS A 451 11.94 -19.49 -12.96
N GLU A 452 13.02 -20.11 -12.49
CA GLU A 452 13.56 -21.35 -13.06
C GLU A 452 12.53 -22.50 -13.08
N LYS A 453 11.61 -22.55 -12.10
CA LYS A 453 10.47 -23.48 -12.12
C LYS A 453 9.38 -23.05 -13.12
N ALA A 454 9.06 -21.76 -13.22
CA ALA A 454 8.09 -21.27 -14.20
C ALA A 454 8.57 -21.46 -15.65
N ASP A 455 9.86 -21.26 -15.91
CA ASP A 455 10.49 -21.49 -17.21
C ASP A 455 10.43 -22.99 -17.59
N LYS A 456 10.67 -23.90 -16.63
CA LYS A 456 10.45 -25.36 -16.83
C LYS A 456 9.00 -25.73 -17.08
N TYR A 457 8.04 -25.18 -16.33
CA TYR A 457 6.62 -25.41 -16.58
C TYR A 457 6.16 -24.83 -17.93
N ALA A 458 6.78 -23.74 -18.41
CA ALA A 458 6.54 -23.22 -19.75
C ALA A 458 7.07 -24.17 -20.83
N GLU A 459 8.27 -24.73 -20.66
CA GLU A 459 8.85 -25.74 -21.56
C GLU A 459 7.98 -27.02 -21.59
N GLU A 460 7.60 -27.56 -20.43
CA GLU A 460 6.63 -28.67 -20.32
C GLU A 460 5.31 -28.34 -21.02
N THR A 461 4.78 -27.13 -20.86
CA THR A 461 3.56 -26.68 -21.55
C THR A 461 3.73 -26.62 -23.06
N THR A 462 4.89 -26.19 -23.58
CA THR A 462 5.16 -26.20 -25.03
C THR A 462 5.29 -27.62 -25.59
N ASN A 463 5.92 -28.53 -24.84
CA ASN A 463 6.03 -29.94 -25.24
C ASN A 463 4.66 -30.65 -25.22
N LEU A 464 3.82 -30.36 -24.21
CA LEU A 464 2.43 -30.86 -24.16
C LEU A 464 1.57 -30.31 -25.31
N LYS A 465 1.69 -29.02 -25.64
CA LYS A 465 1.01 -28.43 -26.81
C LYS A 465 1.42 -29.12 -28.11
N LYS A 466 2.73 -29.29 -28.33
CA LYS A 466 3.22 -30.02 -29.52
C LYS A 466 2.69 -31.45 -29.58
N ARG A 467 2.60 -32.16 -28.44
CA ARG A 467 2.03 -33.52 -28.42
C ARG A 467 0.51 -33.54 -28.65
N ILE A 468 -0.21 -32.48 -28.26
CA ILE A 468 -1.63 -32.30 -28.60
C ILE A 468 -1.80 -32.02 -30.10
N GLU A 469 -0.92 -31.22 -30.71
CA GLU A 469 -0.90 -30.97 -32.16
C GLU A 469 -0.63 -32.28 -32.93
N GLU A 470 0.42 -33.03 -32.57
CA GLU A 470 0.73 -34.36 -33.14
C GLU A 470 -0.45 -35.34 -32.99
N LEU A 471 -1.08 -35.41 -31.81
CA LEU A 471 -2.26 -36.27 -31.59
C LEU A 471 -3.50 -35.81 -32.37
N SER A 472 -3.60 -34.53 -32.70
CA SER A 472 -4.69 -33.97 -33.51
C SER A 472 -4.49 -34.27 -35.00
N GLU A 473 -3.24 -34.28 -35.48
CA GLU A 473 -2.90 -34.78 -36.81
C GLU A 473 -3.13 -36.31 -36.90
N GLU A 474 -2.65 -37.09 -35.92
CA GLU A 474 -2.93 -38.54 -35.81
C GLU A 474 -4.44 -38.84 -35.83
N LEU A 475 -5.25 -38.07 -35.10
CA LEU A 475 -6.72 -38.19 -35.10
C LEU A 475 -7.32 -37.82 -36.46
N SER A 476 -6.89 -36.73 -37.09
CA SER A 476 -7.40 -36.32 -38.40
C SER A 476 -7.08 -37.34 -39.49
N GLU A 477 -5.90 -37.95 -39.48
CA GLU A 477 -5.58 -39.08 -40.36
C GLU A 477 -6.54 -40.26 -40.14
N LYS A 478 -6.89 -40.57 -38.89
CA LYS A 478 -7.85 -41.65 -38.57
C LYS A 478 -9.30 -41.30 -38.89
N GLU A 479 -9.73 -40.06 -38.76
CA GLU A 479 -11.03 -39.61 -39.26
C GLU A 479 -11.11 -39.74 -40.79
N ASN A 480 -10.03 -39.40 -41.50
CA ASN A 480 -9.94 -39.57 -42.96
C ASN A 480 -9.92 -41.06 -43.37
N GLU A 481 -9.17 -41.93 -42.67
CA GLU A 481 -9.22 -43.39 -42.87
C GLU A 481 -10.64 -43.94 -42.64
N ILE A 482 -11.27 -43.58 -41.52
CA ILE A 482 -12.63 -44.02 -41.18
C ILE A 482 -13.60 -43.57 -42.27
N THR A 483 -13.57 -42.29 -42.67
CA THR A 483 -14.43 -41.75 -43.74
C THR A 483 -14.24 -42.51 -45.06
N ALA A 484 -12.99 -42.72 -45.49
CA ALA A 484 -12.69 -43.48 -46.70
C ALA A 484 -13.07 -44.98 -46.61
N THR A 485 -13.14 -45.57 -45.41
CA THR A 485 -13.73 -46.92 -45.24
C THR A 485 -15.25 -46.90 -45.21
N LEU A 486 -15.86 -45.84 -44.67
CA LEU A 486 -17.31 -45.63 -44.65
C LEU A 486 -17.85 -45.47 -46.08
N GLU A 487 -17.23 -44.63 -46.91
CA GLU A 487 -17.55 -44.47 -48.33
C GLU A 487 -17.45 -45.80 -49.09
N LYS A 488 -16.37 -46.57 -48.88
CA LYS A 488 -16.21 -47.92 -49.45
C LYS A 488 -17.25 -48.91 -48.96
N SER A 489 -17.82 -48.72 -47.77
CA SER A 489 -18.91 -49.54 -47.25
C SER A 489 -20.27 -49.12 -47.83
N GLN A 490 -20.52 -47.81 -47.99
CA GLN A 490 -21.71 -47.25 -48.61
C GLN A 490 -21.80 -47.63 -50.08
N TYR A 491 -20.69 -47.52 -50.83
CA TYR A 491 -20.62 -47.98 -52.23
C TYR A 491 -20.97 -49.47 -52.37
N LYS A 492 -20.51 -50.32 -51.43
CA LYS A 492 -20.89 -51.74 -51.39
C LYS A 492 -22.36 -51.95 -51.01
N GLN A 493 -22.89 -51.18 -50.07
CA GLN A 493 -24.32 -51.23 -49.73
C GLN A 493 -25.19 -50.81 -50.92
N GLU A 494 -24.77 -49.80 -51.71
CA GLU A 494 -25.49 -49.38 -52.91
C GLU A 494 -25.37 -50.42 -54.05
N HIS A 495 -24.21 -51.07 -54.19
CA HIS A 495 -24.02 -52.21 -55.09
C HIS A 495 -24.95 -53.37 -54.72
N PHE A 496 -24.94 -53.83 -53.46
CA PHE A 496 -25.85 -54.87 -52.98
C PHE A 496 -27.32 -54.46 -53.09
N ARG A 497 -27.65 -53.17 -52.92
CA ARG A 497 -29.02 -52.66 -53.12
C ARG A 497 -29.46 -52.76 -54.58
N LYS A 498 -28.55 -52.53 -55.53
CA LYS A 498 -28.81 -52.73 -56.96
C LYS A 498 -28.94 -54.22 -57.30
N GLU A 499 -28.03 -55.07 -56.83
CA GLU A 499 -28.15 -56.53 -56.99
C GLU A 499 -29.45 -57.08 -56.40
N ILE A 500 -29.89 -56.59 -55.24
CA ILE A 500 -31.19 -56.96 -54.65
C ILE A 500 -32.35 -56.45 -55.52
N GLN A 501 -32.28 -55.22 -56.05
CA GLN A 501 -33.32 -54.68 -56.93
C GLN A 501 -33.39 -55.44 -58.27
N ASP A 502 -32.26 -55.84 -58.82
CA ASP A 502 -32.17 -56.66 -60.04
C ASP A 502 -32.75 -58.06 -59.78
N VAL A 503 -32.38 -58.71 -58.66
CA VAL A 503 -32.95 -60.02 -58.25
C VAL A 503 -34.44 -59.94 -57.94
N MET A 504 -34.93 -58.84 -57.34
CA MET A 504 -36.37 -58.62 -57.18
C MET A 504 -37.06 -58.44 -58.53
N SER A 505 -36.44 -57.73 -59.47
CA SER A 505 -36.97 -57.60 -60.84
C SER A 505 -37.00 -58.96 -61.56
N GLU A 506 -35.99 -59.81 -61.40
CA GLU A 506 -36.00 -61.19 -61.92
C GLU A 506 -37.08 -62.04 -61.25
N LEU A 507 -37.30 -61.87 -59.94
CA LEU A 507 -38.34 -62.58 -59.18
C LEU A 507 -39.74 -62.17 -59.60
N ASP A 508 -39.99 -60.88 -59.84
CA ASP A 508 -41.27 -60.36 -60.34
C ASP A 508 -41.55 -60.90 -61.76
N ASN A 509 -40.56 -60.86 -62.67
CA ASN A 509 -40.64 -61.48 -63.99
C ASN A 509 -40.91 -63.01 -63.91
N ALA A 510 -40.29 -63.70 -62.94
CA ALA A 510 -40.53 -65.12 -62.71
C ALA A 510 -41.93 -65.39 -62.12
N SER A 511 -42.45 -64.47 -61.29
CA SER A 511 -43.80 -64.50 -60.73
C SER A 511 -44.85 -64.30 -61.83
N GLU A 512 -44.73 -63.26 -62.65
CA GLU A 512 -45.60 -63.03 -63.82
C GLU A 512 -45.59 -64.23 -64.77
N LYS A 513 -44.42 -64.82 -65.03
CA LYS A 513 -44.29 -66.03 -65.84
C LYS A 513 -44.95 -67.25 -65.19
N THR A 514 -44.91 -67.36 -63.86
CA THR A 514 -45.59 -68.41 -63.10
C THR A 514 -47.10 -68.21 -63.14
N GLU A 515 -47.60 -66.97 -63.02
CA GLU A 515 -49.01 -66.66 -63.24
C GLU A 515 -49.47 -66.96 -64.66
N MET A 516 -48.70 -66.59 -65.70
CA MET A 516 -49.03 -66.94 -67.09
C MET A 516 -49.13 -68.45 -67.28
N LEU A 517 -48.20 -69.23 -66.70
CA LEU A 517 -48.24 -70.69 -66.74
C LEU A 517 -49.42 -71.25 -65.93
N GLN A 518 -49.78 -70.67 -64.78
CA GLN A 518 -50.96 -71.06 -64.01
C GLN A 518 -52.25 -70.77 -64.80
N ARG A 519 -52.35 -69.62 -65.47
CA ARG A 519 -53.48 -69.28 -66.35
C ARG A 519 -53.57 -70.25 -67.53
N GLU A 520 -52.45 -70.57 -68.18
CA GLU A 520 -52.39 -71.55 -69.28
C GLU A 520 -52.75 -72.98 -68.82
N VAL A 521 -52.33 -73.37 -67.62
CA VAL A 521 -52.74 -74.64 -66.98
C VAL A 521 -54.24 -74.65 -66.65
N PHE A 522 -54.79 -73.55 -66.14
CA PHE A 522 -56.21 -73.43 -65.84
C PHE A 522 -57.06 -73.46 -67.12
N GLU A 523 -56.62 -72.79 -68.18
CA GLU A 523 -57.28 -72.81 -69.49
C GLU A 523 -57.22 -74.21 -70.12
N LYS A 524 -56.07 -74.91 -70.01
CA LYS A 524 -55.94 -76.31 -70.43
C LYS A 524 -56.79 -77.26 -69.59
N ALA A 525 -56.93 -77.03 -68.28
CA ALA A 525 -57.82 -77.80 -67.41
C ALA A 525 -59.30 -77.58 -67.79
N GLY A 526 -59.69 -76.35 -68.13
CA GLY A 526 -61.02 -76.06 -68.70
C GLY A 526 -61.28 -76.84 -69.97
N ARG A 527 -60.33 -76.83 -70.92
CA ARG A 527 -60.42 -77.63 -72.17
C ARG A 527 -60.39 -79.14 -71.93
N VAL A 528 -59.78 -79.62 -70.85
CA VAL A 528 -59.89 -81.04 -70.44
C VAL A 528 -61.31 -81.32 -69.94
N GLY A 529 -61.92 -80.44 -69.15
CA GLY A 529 -63.33 -80.54 -68.77
C GLY A 529 -64.28 -80.56 -69.98
N GLU A 530 -64.07 -79.66 -70.95
CA GLU A 530 -64.82 -79.66 -72.23
C GLU A 530 -64.66 -80.99 -73.01
N LEU A 531 -63.46 -81.58 -73.00
CA LEU A 531 -63.19 -82.87 -73.63
C LEU A 531 -63.76 -84.05 -72.84
N GLU A 532 -63.82 -83.97 -71.51
CA GLU A 532 -64.49 -84.97 -70.66
C GLU A 532 -66.01 -84.93 -70.84
N GLU A 533 -66.62 -83.74 -70.87
CA GLU A 533 -68.04 -83.57 -71.23
C GLU A 533 -68.33 -84.05 -72.66
N ALA A 534 -67.49 -83.72 -73.64
CA ALA A 534 -67.64 -84.19 -75.01
C ALA A 534 -67.47 -85.73 -75.13
N ASN A 535 -66.60 -86.33 -74.31
CA ASN A 535 -66.43 -87.77 -74.22
C ASN A 535 -67.64 -88.44 -73.53
N GLU A 536 -68.20 -87.84 -72.48
CA GLU A 536 -69.42 -88.34 -71.83
C GLU A 536 -70.65 -88.21 -72.76
N GLN A 537 -70.76 -87.12 -73.52
CA GLN A 537 -71.76 -86.97 -74.59
C GLN A 537 -71.56 -88.00 -75.71
N SER A 538 -70.31 -88.29 -76.07
CA SER A 538 -69.97 -89.33 -77.05
C SER A 538 -70.28 -90.74 -76.53
N GLN A 539 -70.06 -91.00 -75.25
CA GLN A 539 -70.50 -92.24 -74.59
C GLN A 539 -72.03 -92.37 -74.57
N LYS A 540 -72.76 -91.30 -74.21
CA LYS A 540 -74.23 -91.28 -74.27
C LYS A 540 -74.75 -91.52 -75.69
N MET A 541 -74.15 -90.90 -76.71
CA MET A 541 -74.48 -91.19 -78.11
C MET A 541 -74.11 -92.62 -78.52
N LEU A 542 -73.01 -93.20 -78.02
CA LEU A 542 -72.68 -94.61 -78.27
C LEU A 542 -73.64 -95.57 -77.56
N GLU A 543 -74.08 -95.27 -76.34
CA GLU A 543 -75.13 -96.02 -75.64
C GLU A 543 -76.47 -95.91 -76.36
N GLU A 544 -76.82 -94.73 -76.88
CA GLU A 544 -78.04 -94.50 -77.67
C GLU A 544 -77.98 -95.23 -79.02
N ILE A 545 -76.85 -95.20 -79.72
CA ILE A 545 -76.60 -95.99 -80.95
C ILE A 545 -76.61 -97.49 -80.66
N VAL A 546 -76.11 -97.94 -79.50
CA VAL A 546 -76.18 -99.34 -79.08
C VAL A 546 -77.63 -99.73 -78.71
N ALA A 547 -78.40 -98.84 -78.09
CA ALA A 547 -79.82 -99.04 -77.80
C ALA A 547 -80.65 -99.08 -79.10
N GLU A 548 -80.39 -98.18 -80.06
CA GLU A 548 -80.99 -98.19 -81.40
C GLU A 548 -80.58 -99.44 -82.18
N ARG A 549 -79.31 -99.85 -82.14
CA ARG A 549 -78.85 -101.10 -82.75
C ARG A 549 -79.52 -102.32 -82.12
N ASN A 550 -79.67 -102.37 -80.80
CA ASN A 550 -80.34 -103.47 -80.11
C ASN A 550 -81.85 -103.47 -80.39
N LYS A 551 -82.48 -102.29 -80.51
CA LYS A 551 -83.86 -102.10 -80.95
C LYS A 551 -84.05 -102.52 -82.41
N ALA A 552 -83.12 -102.18 -83.30
CA ALA A 552 -83.12 -102.59 -84.71
C ALA A 552 -82.84 -104.09 -84.87
N LEU A 553 -81.93 -104.68 -84.07
CA LEU A 553 -81.72 -106.13 -84.02
C LEU A 553 -82.95 -106.86 -83.47
N LYS A 554 -83.64 -106.26 -82.49
CA LYS A 554 -84.91 -106.79 -81.98
C LYS A 554 -86.02 -106.68 -83.03
N GLN A 555 -86.09 -105.58 -83.78
CA GLN A 555 -86.99 -105.42 -84.93
C GLN A 555 -86.63 -106.35 -86.10
N LEU A 556 -85.35 -106.70 -86.28
CA LEU A 556 -84.91 -107.71 -87.26
C LEU A 556 -85.27 -109.13 -86.81
N ALA A 557 -85.11 -109.44 -85.52
CA ALA A 557 -85.59 -110.68 -84.94
C ALA A 557 -87.12 -110.79 -85.06
N GLU A 558 -87.84 -109.73 -84.68
CA GLU A 558 -89.29 -109.60 -84.83
C GLU A 558 -89.71 -109.68 -86.31
N GLU A 559 -88.98 -109.09 -87.27
CA GLU A 559 -89.23 -109.26 -88.71
C GLU A 559 -89.00 -110.69 -89.20
N THR A 560 -87.96 -111.38 -88.73
CA THR A 560 -87.73 -112.78 -89.11
C THR A 560 -88.78 -113.72 -88.50
N GLU A 561 -89.23 -113.41 -87.28
CA GLU A 561 -90.33 -114.13 -86.64
C GLU A 561 -91.69 -113.75 -87.26
N GLU A 562 -91.86 -112.51 -87.71
CA GLU A 562 -93.06 -112.01 -88.39
C GLU A 562 -93.18 -112.58 -89.79
N LYS A 563 -92.10 -112.68 -90.58
CA LYS A 563 -92.08 -113.41 -91.86
C LYS A 563 -92.35 -114.90 -91.68
N ALA A 564 -91.85 -115.52 -90.60
CA ALA A 564 -92.22 -116.88 -90.22
C ALA A 564 -93.69 -117.02 -89.76
N ARG A 565 -94.28 -115.96 -89.19
CA ARG A 565 -95.69 -115.88 -88.80
C ARG A 565 -96.61 -115.45 -89.94
N GLU A 566 -96.13 -114.75 -90.97
CA GLU A 566 -96.90 -114.26 -92.13
C GLU A 566 -97.27 -115.44 -93.05
N ILE A 567 -96.33 -116.37 -93.23
CA ILE A 567 -96.55 -117.73 -93.75
C ILE A 567 -97.65 -118.50 -92.98
N ASN A 568 -97.93 -118.11 -91.72
CA ASN A 568 -98.82 -118.78 -90.78
C ASN A 568 -100.03 -117.92 -90.33
N ARG A 569 -100.21 -116.72 -90.93
CA ARG A 569 -101.27 -115.73 -90.61
C ARG A 569 -101.98 -115.18 -91.84
N THR A 570 -101.44 -115.42 -93.04
CA THR A 570 -102.27 -115.63 -94.24
C THR A 570 -103.34 -116.72 -94.03
N THR A 571 -103.16 -117.60 -93.03
CA THR A 571 -104.10 -118.62 -92.57
C THR A 571 -105.31 -118.07 -91.80
N ILE A 572 -105.17 -117.01 -90.98
CA ILE A 572 -106.24 -116.50 -90.11
C ILE A 572 -106.24 -114.97 -90.06
N LEU A 573 -107.33 -114.41 -90.61
CA LEU A 573 -107.72 -112.99 -90.59
C LEU A 573 -108.01 -112.46 -89.16
N MET A 574 -108.22 -111.15 -89.06
CA MET A 574 -108.81 -110.42 -87.90
C MET A 574 -107.88 -110.19 -86.69
N ASP A 575 -107.23 -109.02 -86.66
CA ASP A 575 -107.45 -107.97 -85.63
C ASP A 575 -106.42 -106.82 -85.81
N GLN A 576 -106.79 -105.70 -86.44
CA GLN A 576 -107.55 -104.56 -85.88
C GLN A 576 -106.78 -103.64 -84.88
N ALA A 577 -106.01 -102.71 -85.48
CA ALA A 577 -105.83 -101.31 -85.04
C ALA A 577 -104.98 -100.97 -83.78
N ARG A 578 -104.89 -99.64 -83.49
CA ARG A 578 -104.44 -98.95 -82.24
C ARG A 578 -102.90 -98.81 -82.07
N ARG A 579 -102.16 -97.67 -82.20
CA ARG A 579 -102.29 -96.18 -82.05
C ARG A 579 -101.68 -95.54 -80.75
N ARG A 580 -100.49 -94.88 -80.86
CA ARG A 580 -100.09 -93.46 -80.47
C ARG A 580 -99.79 -92.94 -79.00
N LEU A 581 -99.07 -91.76 -78.92
CA LEU A 581 -98.84 -90.68 -77.86
C LEU A 581 -97.69 -90.85 -76.79
N GLU A 582 -97.16 -89.89 -75.97
CA GLU A 582 -96.62 -88.44 -76.00
C GLU A 582 -96.35 -87.89 -74.51
N LYS A 583 -95.72 -86.76 -74.02
CA LYS A 583 -94.93 -85.52 -74.45
C LYS A 583 -94.37 -84.62 -73.25
N GLN A 584 -93.41 -83.66 -73.49
CA GLN A 584 -93.17 -82.30 -72.84
C GLN A 584 -92.61 -82.09 -71.36
N THR A 585 -92.06 -80.97 -70.77
CA THR A 585 -91.48 -79.59 -71.12
C THR A 585 -90.82 -78.73 -69.94
N MET A 586 -89.86 -77.79 -70.24
CA MET A 586 -89.40 -76.48 -69.58
C MET A 586 -88.53 -76.43 -68.26
N VAL A 587 -87.64 -75.49 -67.78
CA VAL A 587 -87.13 -74.03 -67.86
C VAL A 587 -87.90 -72.87 -67.13
N PRO A 588 -87.35 -71.66 -66.63
CA PRO A 588 -85.99 -70.98 -66.63
C PRO A 588 -85.53 -70.05 -65.38
N ASN A 589 -84.41 -69.25 -65.49
CA ASN A 589 -84.11 -67.84 -64.98
C ASN A 589 -83.28 -67.38 -63.70
N ALA A 590 -82.59 -66.19 -63.80
CA ALA A 590 -82.26 -65.09 -62.81
C ALA A 590 -80.74 -64.66 -62.54
N ALA A 591 -80.48 -63.45 -61.94
CA ALA A 591 -79.15 -62.75 -61.82
C ALA A 591 -78.97 -61.77 -60.60
N THR A 592 -77.77 -61.14 -60.38
CA THR A 592 -77.39 -60.36 -59.14
C THR A 592 -76.36 -59.20 -59.35
N VAL A 593 -76.07 -58.39 -58.30
CA VAL A 593 -75.13 -57.22 -58.22
C VAL A 593 -74.25 -57.30 -56.93
N GLN A 594 -73.14 -56.55 -56.82
CA GLN A 594 -72.05 -56.75 -55.84
C GLN A 594 -71.66 -55.47 -55.03
N THR A 595 -70.91 -55.63 -53.92
CA THR A 595 -70.48 -54.58 -52.95
C THR A 595 -69.04 -54.80 -52.44
N SER A 596 -68.38 -53.75 -51.91
CA SER A 596 -66.98 -53.77 -51.39
C SER A 596 -66.88 -53.73 -49.85
N GLU A 597 -65.69 -54.03 -49.30
CA GLU A 597 -65.43 -54.24 -47.86
C GLU A 597 -64.45 -53.23 -47.21
N PRO A 598 -64.35 -53.15 -45.86
CA PRO A 598 -63.53 -52.16 -45.17
C PRO A 598 -62.02 -52.42 -45.27
N GLY A 599 -61.27 -51.43 -45.77
CA GLY A 599 -59.80 -51.48 -45.82
C GLY A 599 -59.17 -50.60 -46.91
N GLU A 600 -59.94 -50.15 -47.90
CA GLU A 600 -59.45 -49.32 -49.00
C GLU A 600 -59.07 -47.90 -48.53
N SER A 601 -57.78 -47.57 -48.60
CA SER A 601 -57.24 -46.30 -48.14
C SER A 601 -57.40 -45.17 -49.18
N PHE A 602 -58.16 -44.12 -48.87
CA PHE A 602 -58.38 -42.99 -49.76
C PHE A 602 -57.74 -41.66 -49.27
N ALA A 603 -57.12 -40.95 -50.21
CA ALA A 603 -56.71 -39.53 -50.21
C ALA A 603 -56.47 -38.80 -48.87
N VAL A 604 -55.19 -38.59 -48.50
CA VAL A 604 -54.75 -37.69 -47.41
C VAL A 604 -54.33 -36.29 -47.93
N THR A 605 -54.34 -36.06 -49.24
CA THR A 605 -53.69 -34.92 -49.89
C THR A 605 -54.49 -33.60 -49.92
N GLU A 606 -55.78 -33.61 -49.61
CA GLU A 606 -56.67 -32.45 -49.87
C GLU A 606 -56.94 -31.53 -48.66
N GLN A 607 -56.40 -31.84 -47.48
CA GLN A 607 -56.53 -30.97 -46.29
C GLN A 607 -55.44 -29.90 -46.13
N MET A 608 -54.43 -29.87 -47.00
CA MET A 608 -53.30 -28.92 -46.93
C MET A 608 -53.43 -27.72 -47.89
N SER A 609 -54.41 -27.71 -48.80
CA SER A 609 -54.61 -26.67 -49.83
C SER A 609 -55.56 -25.53 -49.42
N GLY A 610 -56.49 -25.79 -48.48
CA GLY A 610 -57.40 -24.77 -47.93
C GLY A 610 -58.69 -24.50 -48.72
N ASP A 611 -58.95 -25.24 -49.79
CA ASP A 611 -60.22 -25.19 -50.52
C ASP A 611 -61.37 -25.86 -49.75
N ARG A 612 -62.62 -25.54 -50.13
CA ARG A 612 -63.83 -26.13 -49.51
C ARG A 612 -64.36 -27.31 -50.33
N PRO A 613 -64.67 -28.46 -49.69
CA PRO A 613 -65.35 -29.57 -50.36
C PRO A 613 -66.82 -29.21 -50.69
N ALA A 614 -67.37 -29.89 -51.70
CA ALA A 614 -68.69 -29.58 -52.29
C ALA A 614 -69.84 -30.50 -51.86
N SER A 615 -69.63 -31.32 -50.81
CA SER A 615 -70.64 -32.24 -50.27
C SER A 615 -70.47 -32.45 -48.78
N ASP A 616 -71.56 -32.41 -48.03
CA ASP A 616 -71.57 -32.74 -46.60
C ASP A 616 -71.42 -34.25 -46.37
N PHE A 617 -70.59 -34.63 -45.40
CA PHE A 617 -70.45 -36.00 -44.92
C PHE A 617 -70.76 -36.05 -43.42
N VAL A 618 -71.51 -37.06 -42.99
CA VAL A 618 -71.85 -37.29 -41.58
C VAL A 618 -71.00 -38.43 -41.02
N THR A 619 -70.32 -38.18 -39.92
CA THR A 619 -69.59 -39.19 -39.14
C THR A 619 -70.36 -39.51 -37.85
N GLU A 620 -70.46 -40.78 -37.47
CA GLU A 620 -71.27 -41.20 -36.32
C GLU A 620 -70.57 -41.05 -34.95
N GLU A 621 -69.27 -40.70 -34.91
CA GLU A 621 -68.50 -40.58 -33.66
C GLU A 621 -67.98 -39.16 -33.39
N ASN A 622 -67.92 -38.80 -32.09
CA ASN A 622 -67.54 -37.46 -31.62
C ASN A 622 -66.03 -37.33 -31.36
N SER A 623 -65.32 -36.53 -32.18
CA SER A 623 -63.92 -36.15 -31.93
C SER A 623 -63.81 -34.78 -31.22
N SER A 624 -63.16 -34.74 -30.06
CA SER A 624 -63.03 -33.50 -29.26
C SER A 624 -61.73 -32.73 -29.57
N GLY A 625 -61.85 -31.67 -30.38
CA GLY A 625 -60.75 -30.75 -30.66
C GLY A 625 -60.49 -29.75 -29.51
N ALA A 626 -59.33 -29.87 -28.84
CA ALA A 626 -58.96 -28.98 -27.75
C ALA A 626 -58.53 -27.58 -28.26
N LYS A 627 -59.28 -26.53 -27.89
CA LYS A 627 -58.88 -25.13 -28.10
C LYS A 627 -58.19 -24.59 -26.85
N LEU A 628 -56.88 -24.34 -26.95
CA LEU A 628 -56.15 -23.51 -25.98
C LEU A 628 -56.72 -22.09 -25.98
N GLN A 629 -57.25 -21.66 -24.83
CA GLN A 629 -57.67 -20.27 -24.61
C GLN A 629 -56.61 -19.52 -23.80
N ASN A 630 -56.49 -18.21 -24.03
CA ASN A 630 -55.36 -17.39 -23.60
C ASN A 630 -55.36 -17.10 -22.09
N GLN A 631 -54.88 -18.04 -21.26
CA GLN A 631 -54.53 -17.78 -19.85
C GLN A 631 -53.14 -18.33 -19.51
N LYS A 632 -52.28 -17.47 -18.96
CA LYS A 632 -50.88 -17.78 -18.60
C LYS A 632 -50.67 -19.03 -17.71
N PRO A 633 -51.44 -19.27 -16.62
CA PRO A 633 -51.07 -20.29 -15.64
C PRO A 633 -51.18 -21.73 -16.15
N ASP A 634 -51.80 -21.98 -17.29
CA ASP A 634 -51.84 -23.33 -17.88
C ASP A 634 -50.63 -23.64 -18.76
N PHE A 635 -49.97 -22.64 -19.34
CA PHE A 635 -48.68 -22.83 -20.03
C PHE A 635 -47.56 -23.16 -19.03
N GLU A 636 -47.54 -22.45 -17.89
CA GLU A 636 -46.60 -22.73 -16.79
C GLU A 636 -46.80 -24.14 -16.21
N LYS A 637 -48.03 -24.63 -16.09
CA LYS A 637 -48.32 -26.04 -15.73
C LYS A 637 -47.85 -27.03 -16.79
N ILE A 638 -47.98 -26.73 -18.08
CA ILE A 638 -47.53 -27.61 -19.16
C ILE A 638 -46.01 -27.78 -19.10
N LEU A 639 -45.26 -26.70 -18.84
CA LEU A 639 -43.80 -26.75 -18.63
C LEU A 639 -43.44 -27.55 -17.36
N LEU A 640 -44.04 -27.22 -16.21
CA LEU A 640 -43.79 -27.91 -14.93
C LEU A 640 -44.11 -29.41 -14.97
N ASN A 641 -45.13 -29.82 -15.73
CA ASN A 641 -45.50 -31.23 -15.89
C ASN A 641 -44.68 -31.97 -16.97
N ASN A 642 -43.94 -31.26 -17.82
CA ASN A 642 -43.16 -31.85 -18.92
C ASN A 642 -41.73 -31.27 -18.98
N PRO A 643 -40.85 -31.58 -18.01
CA PRO A 643 -39.45 -31.12 -18.01
C PRO A 643 -38.61 -31.63 -19.20
N GLN A 644 -39.18 -32.50 -20.04
CA GLN A 644 -38.62 -32.93 -21.33
C GLN A 644 -38.69 -31.81 -22.41
N ILE A 645 -39.60 -30.84 -22.25
CA ILE A 645 -39.86 -29.77 -23.26
C ILE A 645 -38.89 -28.59 -23.10
N ASP A 646 -38.41 -28.34 -21.88
CA ASP A 646 -37.51 -27.20 -21.58
C ASP A 646 -36.25 -27.21 -22.46
N PRO A 647 -35.54 -28.35 -22.64
CA PRO A 647 -34.40 -28.43 -23.57
C PRO A 647 -34.78 -28.18 -25.05
N GLU A 648 -35.98 -28.56 -25.48
CA GLU A 648 -36.43 -28.34 -26.86
C GLU A 648 -36.78 -26.88 -27.12
N ILE A 649 -37.38 -26.20 -26.14
CA ILE A 649 -37.57 -24.74 -26.18
C ILE A 649 -36.21 -24.04 -26.19
N ASP A 650 -35.25 -24.50 -25.39
CA ASP A 650 -33.90 -23.91 -25.34
C ASP A 650 -33.15 -24.07 -26.67
N VAL A 651 -33.30 -25.23 -27.33
CA VAL A 651 -32.82 -25.49 -28.68
C VAL A 651 -33.57 -24.66 -29.73
N ALA A 652 -34.89 -24.51 -29.64
CA ALA A 652 -35.69 -23.72 -30.57
C ALA A 652 -35.35 -22.22 -30.49
N LEU A 653 -35.19 -21.68 -29.28
CA LEU A 653 -34.80 -20.29 -29.06
C LEU A 653 -33.37 -20.03 -29.54
N SER A 654 -32.45 -20.96 -29.28
CA SER A 654 -31.07 -20.89 -29.78
C SER A 654 -31.02 -20.95 -31.32
N ARG A 655 -31.84 -21.79 -31.95
CA ARG A 655 -32.01 -21.84 -33.42
C ARG A 655 -32.63 -20.56 -33.99
N TYR A 656 -33.57 -19.94 -33.28
CA TYR A 656 -34.21 -18.68 -33.71
C TYR A 656 -33.25 -17.49 -33.63
N LEU A 657 -32.44 -17.40 -32.58
CA LEU A 657 -31.40 -16.37 -32.47
C LEU A 657 -30.29 -16.57 -33.53
N ALA A 658 -29.87 -17.82 -33.77
CA ALA A 658 -28.91 -18.14 -34.83
C ALA A 658 -29.45 -17.88 -36.25
N SER A 659 -30.75 -18.06 -36.51
CA SER A 659 -31.35 -17.80 -37.83
C SER A 659 -31.60 -16.31 -38.09
N LYS A 660 -31.73 -15.49 -37.03
CA LYS A 660 -31.81 -14.02 -37.12
C LYS A 660 -30.47 -13.36 -37.45
N HIS A 661 -29.36 -13.97 -37.04
CA HIS A 661 -28.00 -13.43 -37.19
C HIS A 661 -27.06 -14.51 -37.77
N PRO A 662 -26.99 -14.69 -39.11
CA PRO A 662 -26.21 -15.76 -39.72
C PRO A 662 -24.69 -15.66 -39.46
N ASP A 663 -24.19 -14.48 -39.12
CA ASP A 663 -22.80 -14.26 -38.70
C ASP A 663 -22.50 -14.72 -37.25
N ALA A 664 -23.52 -15.15 -36.49
CA ALA A 664 -23.42 -15.54 -35.08
C ALA A 664 -22.72 -16.89 -34.80
N LYS A 665 -21.70 -17.25 -35.60
CA LYS A 665 -20.72 -18.31 -35.27
C LYS A 665 -19.91 -18.01 -33.99
N MET A 666 -20.07 -16.83 -33.41
CA MET A 666 -19.29 -16.31 -32.29
C MET A 666 -19.80 -16.69 -30.89
N LEU A 667 -20.98 -17.33 -30.76
CA LEU A 667 -21.42 -17.92 -29.48
C LEU A 667 -20.74 -19.27 -29.23
N GLY A 668 -19.41 -19.24 -29.15
CA GLY A 668 -18.61 -20.39 -28.77
C GLY A 668 -18.86 -20.76 -27.32
N LYS A 669 -19.17 -22.05 -27.07
CA LYS A 669 -18.80 -22.65 -25.79
C LYS A 669 -17.28 -22.63 -25.72
N GLY A 670 -16.72 -22.07 -24.64
CA GLY A 670 -15.30 -22.25 -24.34
C GLY A 670 -15.01 -23.73 -24.03
N ASP A 671 -13.74 -24.14 -24.14
CA ASP A 671 -13.32 -25.54 -23.99
C ASP A 671 -13.73 -26.16 -22.63
N ASP A 672 -13.85 -25.32 -21.58
CA ASP A 672 -14.33 -25.69 -20.24
C ASP A 672 -15.85 -26.00 -20.17
N GLY A 673 -16.62 -25.78 -21.23
CA GLY A 673 -18.07 -26.02 -21.30
C GLY A 673 -18.96 -25.01 -20.55
N ASP A 674 -18.49 -24.50 -19.40
CA ASP A 674 -19.20 -23.58 -18.49
C ASP A 674 -18.93 -22.08 -18.77
N THR A 675 -18.17 -21.77 -19.83
CA THR A 675 -17.91 -20.39 -20.29
C THR A 675 -18.65 -20.10 -21.59
N LEU A 676 -19.45 -19.03 -21.61
CA LEU A 676 -20.15 -18.53 -22.79
C LEU A 676 -19.60 -17.14 -23.14
N SER A 677 -18.88 -17.02 -24.25
CA SER A 677 -18.41 -15.73 -24.78
C SER A 677 -19.06 -15.39 -26.12
N GLY A 678 -19.07 -14.11 -26.47
CA GLY A 678 -19.58 -13.65 -27.75
C GLY A 678 -19.41 -12.14 -27.95
N SER A 679 -19.99 -11.63 -29.04
CA SER A 679 -20.03 -10.20 -29.34
C SER A 679 -21.39 -9.60 -28.99
N LEU A 680 -21.35 -8.43 -28.35
CA LEU A 680 -22.50 -7.60 -28.02
C LEU A 680 -22.99 -6.75 -29.20
N ASP A 681 -22.22 -6.67 -30.30
CA ASP A 681 -22.70 -6.11 -31.58
C ASP A 681 -23.77 -7.02 -32.24
N VAL A 682 -23.83 -8.30 -31.83
CA VAL A 682 -24.80 -9.30 -32.30
C VAL A 682 -25.98 -9.45 -31.34
N LEU A 683 -25.72 -9.42 -30.03
CA LEU A 683 -26.72 -9.54 -28.97
C LEU A 683 -26.42 -8.50 -27.89
N ASP A 684 -27.14 -7.38 -27.89
CA ASP A 684 -26.87 -6.28 -26.97
C ASP A 684 -26.96 -6.69 -25.48
N LEU A 685 -26.32 -5.89 -24.63
CA LEU A 685 -26.19 -6.18 -23.20
C LEU A 685 -27.56 -6.36 -22.50
N PRO A 686 -28.60 -5.52 -22.75
CA PRO A 686 -29.97 -5.78 -22.29
C PRO A 686 -30.53 -7.15 -22.69
N ASN A 687 -30.45 -7.53 -23.97
CA ASN A 687 -30.98 -8.80 -24.47
C ASN A 687 -30.19 -10.02 -23.96
N LEU A 688 -28.86 -9.92 -23.84
CA LEU A 688 -28.01 -10.93 -23.19
C LEU A 688 -28.46 -11.18 -21.75
N ILE A 689 -28.67 -10.11 -20.99
CA ILE A 689 -29.12 -10.18 -19.59
C ILE A 689 -30.54 -10.75 -19.50
N GLN A 690 -31.44 -10.40 -20.41
CA GLN A 690 -32.77 -10.99 -20.47
C GLN A 690 -32.71 -12.51 -20.74
N ALA A 691 -31.83 -12.96 -21.63
CA ALA A 691 -31.63 -14.40 -21.89
C ALA A 691 -31.04 -15.15 -20.68
N ILE A 692 -30.12 -14.54 -19.93
CA ILE A 692 -29.56 -15.10 -18.69
C ILE A 692 -30.61 -15.15 -17.57
N ASN A 693 -31.43 -14.10 -17.45
CA ASN A 693 -32.54 -13.98 -16.49
C ASN A 693 -33.62 -15.05 -16.74
N LEU A 694 -34.03 -15.24 -18.00
CA LEU A 694 -34.98 -16.29 -18.39
C LEU A 694 -34.49 -17.71 -18.05
N ARG A 695 -33.18 -17.97 -18.19
CA ARG A 695 -32.55 -19.26 -17.85
C ARG A 695 -32.14 -19.39 -16.37
N GLN A 696 -32.47 -18.41 -15.52
CA GLN A 696 -32.13 -18.34 -14.09
C GLN A 696 -30.66 -18.69 -13.77
N LYS A 697 -29.72 -18.32 -14.66
CA LYS A 697 -28.31 -18.70 -14.47
C LYS A 697 -27.62 -17.81 -13.44
N THR A 698 -26.72 -18.43 -12.68
CA THR A 698 -25.82 -17.78 -11.72
C THR A 698 -24.41 -17.71 -12.30
N GLY A 699 -23.78 -16.54 -12.26
CA GLY A 699 -22.46 -16.31 -12.82
C GLY A 699 -22.11 -14.83 -13.00
N ILE A 700 -20.98 -14.57 -13.66
CA ILE A 700 -20.42 -13.23 -13.84
C ILE A 700 -20.28 -12.94 -15.34
N ILE A 701 -20.87 -11.85 -15.84
CA ILE A 701 -20.53 -11.31 -17.16
C ILE A 701 -19.30 -10.40 -16.97
N GLU A 702 -18.18 -10.78 -17.56
CA GLU A 702 -17.00 -9.92 -17.72
C GLU A 702 -17.07 -9.20 -19.07
N LEU A 703 -16.75 -7.90 -19.06
CA LEU A 703 -16.72 -7.00 -20.22
C LEU A 703 -15.27 -6.49 -20.39
N PRO A 704 -14.39 -7.30 -21.01
CA PRO A 704 -12.94 -7.14 -20.90
C PRO A 704 -12.38 -5.87 -21.56
N GLU A 705 -13.13 -5.24 -22.48
CA GLU A 705 -12.73 -4.00 -23.14
C GLU A 705 -12.73 -2.78 -22.21
N ILE A 706 -13.43 -2.86 -21.06
CA ILE A 706 -13.67 -1.76 -20.11
C ILE A 706 -13.55 -2.23 -18.64
N ASP A 707 -12.88 -3.38 -18.42
CA ASP A 707 -12.69 -4.11 -17.15
C ASP A 707 -13.91 -4.16 -16.21
N ALA A 708 -15.11 -4.23 -16.79
CA ALA A 708 -16.37 -4.16 -16.04
C ALA A 708 -16.96 -5.54 -15.80
N LYS A 709 -17.69 -5.69 -14.69
CA LYS A 709 -18.27 -6.98 -14.24
C LYS A 709 -19.70 -6.83 -13.75
N ILE A 710 -20.54 -7.78 -14.12
CA ILE A 710 -21.96 -7.88 -13.73
C ILE A 710 -22.15 -9.26 -13.07
N GLU A 711 -22.40 -9.28 -11.76
CA GLU A 711 -22.70 -10.50 -10.99
C GLU A 711 -24.20 -10.77 -10.99
N ILE A 712 -24.58 -11.99 -11.38
CA ILE A 712 -25.98 -12.42 -11.55
C ILE A 712 -26.20 -13.68 -10.71
N SER A 713 -27.18 -13.66 -9.81
CA SER A 713 -27.65 -14.80 -9.02
C SER A 713 -29.06 -15.16 -9.46
N ASP A 714 -29.26 -16.41 -9.89
CA ASP A 714 -30.58 -16.99 -10.16
C ASP A 714 -31.35 -16.16 -11.21
N GLY A 715 -30.62 -15.65 -12.21
CA GLY A 715 -31.10 -14.74 -13.24
C GLY A 715 -31.20 -13.26 -12.83
N GLN A 716 -31.03 -12.93 -11.55
CA GLN A 716 -31.07 -11.54 -11.05
C GLN A 716 -29.69 -10.90 -10.93
N ILE A 717 -29.51 -9.71 -11.51
CA ILE A 717 -28.33 -8.88 -11.26
C ILE A 717 -28.29 -8.52 -9.76
N ILE A 718 -27.23 -8.93 -9.08
CA ILE A 718 -26.98 -8.55 -7.67
C ILE A 718 -25.96 -7.43 -7.57
N ALA A 719 -24.94 -7.40 -8.43
CA ALA A 719 -23.90 -6.40 -8.35
C ALA A 719 -23.34 -6.02 -9.73
N VAL A 720 -22.97 -4.74 -9.88
CA VAL A 720 -22.29 -4.21 -11.07
C VAL A 720 -21.09 -3.39 -10.61
N PHE A 721 -19.98 -3.53 -11.33
CA PHE A 721 -18.71 -2.84 -11.08
C PHE A 721 -18.14 -2.30 -12.39
N ASN A 722 -17.78 -1.01 -12.43
CA ASN A 722 -17.20 -0.34 -13.59
C ASN A 722 -16.01 0.54 -13.13
N PRO A 723 -14.76 0.05 -13.20
CA PRO A 723 -13.60 0.70 -12.59
C PRO A 723 -13.13 1.95 -13.35
N GLU A 724 -13.41 2.04 -14.65
CA GLU A 724 -12.92 3.12 -15.52
C GLU A 724 -13.52 4.51 -15.28
N CYS A 725 -14.44 4.68 -14.31
CA CYS A 725 -15.18 5.92 -14.21
C CYS A 725 -14.45 7.01 -13.39
N PRO A 726 -14.19 8.22 -13.94
CA PRO A 726 -13.31 9.24 -13.34
C PRO A 726 -13.69 9.74 -11.94
N SER A 727 -14.95 9.54 -11.53
CA SER A 727 -15.49 9.92 -10.22
C SER A 727 -15.17 8.93 -9.08
N GLY A 728 -14.41 7.86 -9.35
CA GLY A 728 -13.96 6.89 -8.34
C GLY A 728 -14.50 5.47 -8.51
N GLY A 729 -14.94 5.10 -9.72
CA GLY A 729 -15.56 3.82 -10.03
C GLY A 729 -17.02 3.73 -9.56
N TYR A 730 -17.97 3.61 -10.50
CA TYR A 730 -19.37 3.41 -10.14
C TYR A 730 -19.63 1.94 -9.80
N SER A 731 -20.54 1.74 -8.85
CA SER A 731 -21.12 0.46 -8.47
C SER A 731 -22.64 0.57 -8.38
N GLY A 732 -23.37 -0.50 -8.66
CA GLY A 732 -24.85 -0.50 -8.63
C GLY A 732 -25.50 -0.04 -9.93
N GLU A 733 -26.72 0.47 -9.84
CA GLU A 733 -27.57 0.81 -10.99
C GLU A 733 -26.92 1.83 -11.93
N GLU A 734 -26.30 2.88 -11.39
CA GLU A 734 -25.69 3.94 -12.22
C GLU A 734 -24.45 3.43 -12.97
N ALA A 735 -23.75 2.43 -12.43
CA ALA A 735 -22.71 1.72 -13.15
C ALA A 735 -23.29 0.95 -14.35
N PHE A 736 -24.44 0.30 -14.15
CA PHE A 736 -25.11 -0.48 -15.19
C PHE A 736 -25.54 0.38 -16.38
N PHE A 737 -26.19 1.53 -16.13
CA PHE A 737 -26.61 2.43 -17.21
C PHE A 737 -25.41 2.93 -18.04
N LEU A 738 -24.29 3.25 -17.38
CA LEU A 738 -23.05 3.64 -18.05
C LEU A 738 -22.40 2.50 -18.86
N LEU A 739 -22.58 1.23 -18.48
CA LEU A 739 -22.10 0.10 -19.29
C LEU A 739 -22.90 -0.06 -20.58
N VAL A 740 -24.22 0.06 -20.51
CA VAL A 740 -25.08 -0.04 -21.70
C VAL A 740 -24.88 1.17 -22.61
N GLU A 741 -24.66 2.37 -22.05
CA GLU A 741 -24.32 3.57 -22.83
C GLU A 741 -22.95 3.48 -23.52
N LYS A 742 -21.93 2.89 -22.86
CA LYS A 742 -20.60 2.67 -23.46
C LYS A 742 -20.59 1.72 -24.66
N LYS A 743 -21.59 0.84 -24.80
CA LYS A 743 -21.68 -0.21 -25.83
C LYS A 743 -20.37 -1.00 -26.02
N PRO A 744 -19.87 -1.70 -24.98
CA PRO A 744 -18.81 -2.69 -25.16
C PRO A 744 -19.23 -3.73 -26.21
N ARG A 745 -18.29 -4.26 -26.98
CA ARG A 745 -18.49 -5.16 -28.11
C ARG A 745 -18.27 -6.62 -27.78
N VAL A 746 -17.56 -6.95 -26.70
CA VAL A 746 -17.20 -8.33 -26.33
C VAL A 746 -17.63 -8.62 -24.90
N PHE A 747 -18.18 -9.82 -24.67
CA PHE A 747 -18.53 -10.32 -23.34
C PHE A 747 -18.02 -11.74 -23.11
N ARG A 748 -17.84 -12.08 -21.82
CA ARG A 748 -17.60 -13.46 -21.35
C ARG A 748 -18.43 -13.72 -20.09
N PHE A 749 -19.44 -14.56 -20.20
CA PHE A 749 -20.20 -15.08 -19.05
C PHE A 749 -19.50 -16.31 -18.48
N LEU A 750 -19.22 -16.27 -17.18
CA LEU A 750 -18.56 -17.31 -16.41
C LEU A 750 -19.53 -17.87 -15.37
N VAL A 751 -19.88 -19.16 -15.46
CA VAL A 751 -20.64 -19.84 -14.39
C VAL A 751 -19.71 -20.05 -13.19
N LYS A 752 -19.83 -19.18 -12.18
CA LYS A 752 -19.02 -19.20 -10.94
C LYS A 752 -19.89 -18.81 -9.74
N PRO A 753 -19.62 -19.39 -8.54
CA PRO A 753 -20.28 -18.95 -7.33
C PRO A 753 -19.87 -17.51 -7.01
N LEU A 754 -20.86 -16.68 -6.65
CA LEU A 754 -20.68 -15.25 -6.42
C LEU A 754 -20.10 -14.99 -5.03
N SER A 755 -19.34 -13.91 -4.92
CA SER A 755 -18.74 -13.44 -3.65
C SER A 755 -19.05 -11.98 -3.34
N GLY A 756 -19.69 -11.23 -4.25
CA GLY A 756 -20.06 -9.84 -4.05
C GLY A 756 -21.22 -9.64 -3.08
N THR A 757 -21.15 -8.57 -2.30
CA THR A 757 -22.34 -8.02 -1.62
C THR A 757 -23.23 -7.33 -2.63
N ARG A 758 -24.54 -7.64 -2.63
CA ARG A 758 -25.53 -7.01 -3.52
C ARG A 758 -25.42 -5.48 -3.50
N ASN A 759 -25.11 -4.87 -4.64
CA ASN A 759 -24.99 -3.42 -4.82
C ASN A 759 -26.04 -2.82 -5.76
N VAL A 760 -26.84 -3.66 -6.44
CA VAL A 760 -28.04 -3.26 -7.19
C VAL A 760 -29.27 -3.49 -6.32
N SER A 761 -30.03 -2.44 -6.02
CA SER A 761 -31.28 -2.50 -5.25
C SER A 761 -32.49 -2.92 -6.10
N PHE A 762 -32.53 -2.49 -7.36
CA PHE A 762 -33.60 -2.82 -8.31
C PHE A 762 -33.68 -4.34 -8.57
N ASN A 763 -34.83 -4.82 -9.07
CA ASN A 763 -34.86 -6.12 -9.75
C ASN A 763 -34.42 -5.96 -11.22
N THR A 764 -33.98 -7.05 -11.86
CA THR A 764 -33.37 -6.99 -13.20
C THR A 764 -34.33 -6.43 -14.25
N THR A 765 -35.62 -6.74 -14.15
CA THR A 765 -36.65 -6.25 -15.06
C THR A 765 -36.86 -4.74 -14.91
N GLN A 766 -36.87 -4.21 -13.68
CA GLN A 766 -36.90 -2.76 -13.42
C GLN A 766 -35.64 -2.06 -13.92
N LEU A 767 -34.47 -2.66 -13.69
CA LEU A 767 -33.19 -2.12 -14.14
C LEU A 767 -33.10 -2.04 -15.67
N LEU A 768 -33.56 -3.07 -16.38
CA LEU A 768 -33.66 -3.08 -17.84
C LEU A 768 -34.66 -2.03 -18.35
N PHE A 769 -35.86 -1.92 -17.77
CA PHE A 769 -36.82 -0.90 -18.20
C PHE A 769 -36.34 0.54 -17.96
N GLU A 770 -35.73 0.83 -16.81
CA GLU A 770 -35.12 2.14 -16.53
C GLU A 770 -33.93 2.41 -17.45
N CYS A 771 -33.14 1.40 -17.79
CA CYS A 771 -32.05 1.54 -18.75
C CYS A 771 -32.57 1.88 -20.16
N MET A 772 -33.61 1.17 -20.64
CA MET A 772 -34.23 1.47 -21.93
C MET A 772 -34.84 2.87 -21.95
N ARG A 773 -35.55 3.28 -20.89
CA ARG A 773 -36.07 4.65 -20.74
C ARG A 773 -34.96 5.70 -20.87
N ARG A 774 -33.84 5.51 -20.18
CA ARG A 774 -32.68 6.42 -20.25
C ARG A 774 -31.99 6.43 -21.62
N LEU A 775 -31.95 5.29 -22.32
CA LEU A 775 -31.46 5.23 -23.70
C LEU A 775 -32.37 5.99 -24.67
N ASP A 776 -33.69 5.78 -24.58
CA ASP A 776 -34.66 6.48 -25.42
C ASP A 776 -34.66 7.99 -25.15
N GLU A 777 -34.50 8.42 -23.90
CA GLU A 777 -34.37 9.83 -23.54
C GLU A 777 -33.08 10.48 -24.09
N LYS A 778 -31.95 9.76 -24.07
CA LYS A 778 -30.69 10.23 -24.69
C LYS A 778 -30.67 10.11 -26.22
N GLY A 779 -31.46 9.20 -26.80
CA GLY A 779 -31.57 9.02 -28.25
C GLY A 779 -32.39 10.10 -28.96
N ASN A 780 -33.08 10.96 -28.21
CA ASN A 780 -33.89 12.07 -28.71
C ASN A 780 -33.26 13.47 -28.48
N THR A 781 -31.96 13.53 -28.18
CA THR A 781 -31.18 14.77 -27.98
C THR A 781 -29.96 14.85 -28.88
#